data_AF-A0A015Y4L4-F1
#
_entry.id   AF-A0A015Y4L4-F1
#
_cell.length_a   1.000
_cell.length_b   1.000
_cell.length_c   1.000
_cell.angle_alpha   90.00
_cell.angle_beta   90.00
_cell.angle_gamma   90.00
#
_symmetry.space_group_name_H-M   'P 1'
#
loop_
_entity.id
_entity.type
_entity.pdbx_description
1 polymer ?
#
loop_
_entity_poly.entity_id
_entity_poly.type
_entity_poly.pdbx_seq_one_letter_code
_entity_poly.pdbx_strand_id
1 'polypeptide(L)'
;MFDLTTRDIKYLSGVGPQKAAVLNKELEIYSLHDLLYYFPYKYVDRSRIYYIHEIDGNMPYIQLKGKILGFETFGEGRQRRLLAHFSDGTGVVDLVWFQGIKYVTNKYKLHEEYIVFGKPTVFNGRINVAHPDIDSPADLKLSSMGLQPYYNTTEKMKRSFLNSHAIEKMMATVIGQIQEPLSETLSPKLIADHHLMSLTDALRNIHFPSNPELLRKAQYRLKFEELFYVQLNILRYAKDRQRKYRGYVFETVGEIFNTFYSKNLPFELTGAQKRVLREIRQDVGCGKQMNRLLQGDVGSGKTLVALMSMLMALDNGFQACMMAPTEILANQHYDTIRELLFGMDVRVELLTGSVKGKKREAILTGLLTGDVHILIGTHAVIEDTVNFASLGLAVIDEQPRFGVAQRARLWSKSVQPPHVLVMTATPIPRTLAMTLYGDLDVSVIDELPPGRKPIATIHQFDNRRESLYCSVRKQIEEGRQVYIVYPLIKESEKIDLKNLEEGYLHICEEFPDCKVCKVHGKMKPAEKDAQMQLFISGDAQIMVATTVIEVGVNVPNASVMIIENAERFGLSQLHQLRGRVGRGADQSYCILVTTYKLTEETRKRLEIMVHTNDGFEIAEADLKLRGPGDLEGTQQSGIAFDLKIADIARDGQLLQYVRTIAEEITDADPGGVLPENAILWQQLRALRKTNVNWAAIS
;
A
#
# COMPACT_ATOMS: atom_id res chain seq x y z
N MET A 1 14.76 33.74 21.87
CA MET A 1 13.90 32.73 21.20
C MET A 1 14.39 32.56 19.77
N PHE A 2 15.19 31.51 19.54
CA PHE A 2 15.76 31.21 18.23
C PHE A 2 14.64 30.60 17.36
N ASP A 3 14.00 31.40 16.51
CA ASP A 3 12.89 30.92 15.69
C ASP A 3 13.41 30.11 14.49
N LEU A 4 13.47 28.79 14.67
CA LEU A 4 13.87 27.82 13.65
C LEU A 4 12.86 27.70 12.50
N THR A 5 11.61 28.12 12.74
CA THR A 5 10.50 27.86 11.81
C THR A 5 10.42 28.89 10.69
N THR A 6 10.88 30.13 10.93
CA THR A 6 10.77 31.23 9.95
C THR A 6 12.10 31.58 9.26
N ARG A 7 13.22 31.04 9.74
CA ARG A 7 14.54 31.36 9.20
C ARG A 7 14.83 30.55 7.93
N ASP A 8 14.87 31.28 6.82
CA ASP A 8 15.21 30.77 5.48
C ASP A 8 16.60 30.11 5.48
N ILE A 9 16.69 28.94 4.85
CA ILE A 9 17.90 28.11 4.78
C ILE A 9 19.09 28.85 4.15
N LYS A 10 18.86 29.86 3.32
CA LYS A 10 19.93 30.69 2.71
C LYS A 10 20.79 31.47 3.71
N TYR A 11 20.32 31.62 4.95
CA TYR A 11 21.07 32.30 6.01
C TYR A 11 21.96 31.33 6.82
N LEU A 12 21.94 30.04 6.49
CA LEU A 12 22.85 29.07 7.09
C LEU A 12 24.26 29.24 6.52
N SER A 13 25.25 29.29 7.40
CA SER A 13 26.66 29.40 6.98
C SER A 13 27.03 28.24 6.04
N GLY A 14 27.54 28.56 4.85
CA GLY A 14 27.88 27.58 3.81
C GLY A 14 26.75 27.24 2.82
N VAL A 15 25.53 27.74 3.05
CA VAL A 15 24.38 27.66 2.13
C VAL A 15 24.18 29.00 1.43
N GLY A 16 24.80 29.17 0.26
CA GLY A 16 24.54 30.33 -0.59
C GLY A 16 23.20 30.23 -1.34
N PRO A 17 22.76 31.30 -2.04
CA PRO A 17 21.48 31.34 -2.76
C PRO A 17 21.30 30.21 -3.78
N GLN A 18 22.39 29.81 -4.45
CA GLN A 18 22.37 28.72 -5.43
C GLN A 18 22.13 27.36 -4.77
N LYS A 19 22.75 27.10 -3.62
CA LYS A 19 22.55 25.84 -2.87
C LYS A 19 21.16 25.78 -2.25
N ALA A 20 20.66 26.90 -1.72
CA ALA A 20 19.29 27.02 -1.23
C ALA A 20 18.28 26.72 -2.34
N ALA A 21 18.45 27.28 -3.54
CA ALA A 21 17.54 27.00 -4.67
C ALA A 21 17.51 25.51 -5.06
N VAL A 22 18.64 24.81 -4.98
CA VAL A 22 18.70 23.36 -5.24
C VAL A 22 18.00 22.57 -4.14
N LEU A 23 18.21 22.90 -2.86
CA LEU A 23 17.54 22.26 -1.72
C LEU A 23 16.01 22.45 -1.78
N ASN A 24 15.55 23.67 -2.04
CA ASN A 24 14.14 24.00 -2.20
C ASN A 24 13.48 23.20 -3.32
N LYS A 25 14.16 23.02 -4.45
CA LYS A 25 13.58 22.38 -5.64
C LYS A 25 13.60 20.86 -5.59
N GLU A 26 14.64 20.29 -4.99
CA GLU A 26 14.87 18.83 -5.02
C GLU A 26 14.39 18.12 -3.75
N LEU A 27 14.39 18.80 -2.61
CA LEU A 27 14.04 18.24 -1.30
C LEU A 27 12.95 19.03 -0.56
N GLU A 28 12.44 20.11 -1.13
CA GLU A 28 11.42 20.98 -0.51
C GLU A 28 11.85 21.56 0.87
N ILE A 29 13.16 21.73 1.07
CA ILE A 29 13.70 22.26 2.34
C ILE A 29 13.86 23.77 2.23
N TYR A 30 12.95 24.55 2.84
CA TYR A 30 12.96 26.02 2.77
C TYR A 30 13.50 26.68 4.05
N SER A 31 13.35 26.03 5.20
CA SER A 31 13.70 26.57 6.51
C SER A 31 14.71 25.71 7.28
N LEU A 32 15.26 26.25 8.37
CA LEU A 32 16.09 25.47 9.30
C LEU A 32 15.30 24.34 9.97
N HIS A 33 14.01 24.54 10.22
CA HIS A 33 13.10 23.50 10.69
C HIS A 33 13.00 22.35 9.68
N ASP A 34 12.81 22.65 8.39
CA ASP A 34 12.72 21.60 7.36
C ASP A 34 14.01 20.79 7.27
N LEU A 35 15.16 21.46 7.43
CA LEU A 35 16.46 20.80 7.47
C LEU A 35 16.59 19.89 8.69
N LEU A 36 16.17 20.32 9.89
CA LEU A 36 16.19 19.51 11.11
C LEU A 36 15.28 18.28 11.05
N TYR A 37 14.21 18.32 10.24
CA TYR A 37 13.34 17.16 10.02
C TYR A 37 13.74 16.35 8.78
N TYR A 38 14.89 16.64 8.18
CA TYR A 38 15.44 15.86 7.07
C TYR A 38 16.34 14.73 7.58
N PHE A 39 15.74 13.58 7.88
CA PHE A 39 16.41 12.51 8.62
C PHE A 39 17.40 11.67 7.78
N PRO A 40 18.46 11.14 8.40
CA PRO A 40 19.36 10.18 7.75
C PRO A 40 18.66 8.84 7.46
N TYR A 41 18.90 8.26 6.29
CA TYR A 41 18.37 6.95 5.90
C TYR A 41 19.24 5.78 6.38
N LYS A 42 20.50 6.05 6.72
CA LYS A 42 21.48 5.06 7.16
C LYS A 42 22.46 5.67 8.16
N TYR A 43 22.94 4.84 9.08
CA TYR A 43 24.03 5.16 9.98
C TYR A 43 25.17 4.20 9.72
N VAL A 44 26.38 4.73 9.67
CA VAL A 44 27.58 3.93 9.52
C VAL A 44 28.44 4.11 10.74
N ASP A 45 28.79 3.00 11.38
CA ASP A 45 29.77 3.01 12.45
C ASP A 45 31.18 3.27 11.88
N ARG A 46 31.74 4.42 12.25
CA ARG A 46 33.13 4.83 11.97
C ARG A 46 33.95 4.92 13.27
N SER A 47 33.58 4.17 14.30
CA SER A 47 34.30 4.14 15.57
C SER A 47 35.54 3.24 15.55
N ARG A 48 35.51 2.16 14.75
CA ARG A 48 36.58 1.16 14.69
C ARG A 48 37.38 1.25 13.39
N ILE A 49 38.68 1.45 13.54
CA ILE A 49 39.67 1.24 12.48
C ILE A 49 40.10 -0.23 12.51
N TYR A 50 39.96 -0.92 11.39
CA TYR A 50 40.38 -2.31 11.21
C TYR A 50 41.79 -2.37 10.63
N TYR A 51 42.51 -3.45 10.94
CA TYR A 51 43.72 -3.81 10.21
C TYR A 51 43.36 -4.68 9.00
N ILE A 52 44.17 -4.61 7.94
CA ILE A 52 43.90 -5.31 6.68
C ILE A 52 43.81 -6.83 6.87
N HIS A 53 44.61 -7.40 7.77
CA HIS A 53 44.57 -8.83 8.07
C HIS A 53 43.30 -9.29 8.82
N GLU A 54 42.52 -8.37 9.40
CA GLU A 54 41.26 -8.68 10.08
C GLU A 54 40.06 -8.70 9.12
N ILE A 55 40.24 -8.28 7.86
CA ILE A 55 39.15 -8.08 6.92
C ILE A 55 38.77 -9.39 6.22
N ASP A 56 37.47 -9.63 6.09
CA ASP A 56 36.90 -10.62 5.18
C ASP A 56 35.98 -9.95 4.15
N GLY A 57 35.76 -10.60 3.01
CA GLY A 57 34.90 -10.15 1.91
C GLY A 57 33.42 -9.99 2.25
N ASN A 58 32.99 -10.54 3.39
CA ASN A 58 31.61 -10.45 3.88
C ASN A 58 31.40 -9.41 4.98
N MET A 59 32.44 -8.67 5.36
CA MET A 59 32.30 -7.62 6.36
C MET A 59 31.44 -6.44 5.84
N PRO A 60 30.77 -5.70 6.76
CA PRO A 60 30.06 -4.47 6.41
C PRO A 60 31.06 -3.36 5.99
N TYR A 61 30.64 -2.11 6.03
CA TYR A 61 31.57 -1.01 5.76
C TYR A 61 32.64 -0.93 6.85
N ILE A 62 33.90 -0.78 6.45
CA ILE A 62 35.06 -0.74 7.34
C ILE A 62 35.84 0.57 7.15
N GLN A 63 36.58 0.96 8.17
CA GLN A 63 37.61 1.99 8.07
C GLN A 63 39.00 1.36 8.18
N LEU A 64 39.89 1.78 7.28
CA LEU A 64 41.28 1.37 7.25
C LEU A 64 42.18 2.60 7.30
N LYS A 65 43.26 2.53 8.08
CA LYS A 65 44.29 3.56 8.13
C LYS A 65 45.57 3.01 7.50
N GLY A 66 46.13 3.73 6.55
CA GLY A 66 47.27 3.22 5.77
C GLY A 66 47.72 4.21 4.69
N LYS A 67 48.55 3.74 3.77
CA LYS A 67 49.19 4.53 2.72
C LYS A 67 48.89 3.96 1.35
N ILE A 68 48.74 4.83 0.36
CA ILE A 68 48.66 4.43 -1.05
C ILE A 68 50.08 4.19 -1.55
N LEU A 69 50.36 2.97 -2.02
CA LEU A 69 51.67 2.54 -2.51
C LEU A 69 51.87 2.82 -4.01
N GLY A 70 50.79 2.72 -4.80
CA GLY A 70 50.87 2.85 -6.25
C GLY A 70 49.50 2.96 -6.91
N PHE A 71 49.47 3.46 -8.14
CA PHE A 71 48.28 3.52 -8.99
C PHE A 71 48.52 2.73 -10.28
N GLU A 72 47.58 1.87 -10.64
CA GLU A 72 47.56 1.13 -11.91
C GLU A 72 46.26 1.43 -12.66
N THR A 73 46.33 1.62 -13.97
CA THR A 73 45.13 1.82 -14.80
C THR A 73 44.94 0.62 -15.71
N PHE A 74 43.73 0.05 -15.72
CA PHE A 74 43.39 -1.10 -16.55
C PHE A 74 42.25 -0.77 -17.52
N GLY A 75 42.30 -1.34 -18.72
CA GLY A 75 41.28 -1.21 -19.76
C GLY A 75 41.36 0.08 -20.60
N GLU A 76 40.64 0.10 -21.72
CA GLU A 76 40.53 1.24 -22.63
C GLU A 76 39.07 1.72 -22.79
N GLY A 77 38.88 3.01 -23.12
CA GLY A 77 37.56 3.60 -23.36
C GLY A 77 36.61 3.53 -22.15
N ARG A 78 35.41 2.97 -22.36
CA ARG A 78 34.31 2.92 -21.37
C ARG A 78 34.50 1.85 -20.27
N GLN A 79 35.49 0.96 -20.42
CA GLN A 79 35.85 -0.07 -19.43
C GLN A 79 37.09 0.31 -18.61
N ARG A 80 37.54 1.57 -18.68
CA ARG A 80 38.72 2.03 -17.95
C ARG A 80 38.47 2.07 -16.44
N ARG A 81 39.36 1.47 -15.66
CA ARG A 81 39.34 1.49 -14.19
C ARG A 81 40.71 1.86 -13.62
N LEU A 82 40.71 2.59 -12.51
CA LEU A 82 41.90 2.91 -11.72
C LEU A 82 41.93 2.01 -10.50
N LEU A 83 43.07 1.38 -10.26
CA LEU A 83 43.41 0.58 -9.09
C LEU A 83 44.46 1.35 -8.28
N ALA A 84 44.27 1.49 -6.98
CA ALA A 84 45.29 2.00 -6.07
C ALA A 84 45.59 0.95 -5.00
N HIS A 85 46.86 0.58 -4.85
CA HIS A 85 47.27 -0.38 -3.83
C HIS A 85 47.41 0.34 -2.50
N PHE A 86 46.63 -0.06 -1.51
CA PHE A 86 46.60 0.54 -0.19
C PHE A 86 47.12 -0.45 0.85
N SER A 87 48.02 -0.01 1.73
CA SER A 87 48.61 -0.86 2.76
C SER A 87 48.66 -0.16 4.11
N ASP A 88 48.33 -0.90 5.16
CA ASP A 88 48.47 -0.51 6.57
C ASP A 88 49.76 -1.07 7.22
N GLY A 89 50.60 -1.76 6.43
CA GLY A 89 51.78 -2.48 6.90
C GLY A 89 51.53 -3.94 7.30
N THR A 90 50.27 -4.38 7.44
CA THR A 90 49.90 -5.78 7.74
C THR A 90 49.38 -6.53 6.51
N GLY A 91 48.86 -5.82 5.51
CA GLY A 91 48.44 -6.40 4.23
C GLY A 91 48.28 -5.35 3.12
N VAL A 92 47.70 -5.76 1.99
CA VAL A 92 47.40 -4.89 0.85
C VAL A 92 45.94 -5.08 0.41
N VAL A 93 45.24 -3.96 0.20
CA VAL A 93 43.88 -3.88 -0.34
C VAL A 93 43.87 -3.03 -1.60
N ASP A 94 43.09 -3.45 -2.58
CA ASP A 94 42.97 -2.76 -3.86
C ASP A 94 41.79 -1.76 -3.84
N LEU A 95 42.05 -0.48 -4.01
CA LEU A 95 41.00 0.55 -4.11
C LEU A 95 40.64 0.76 -5.58
N VAL A 96 39.37 0.65 -5.95
CA VAL A 96 38.94 0.61 -7.35
C VAL A 96 38.02 1.78 -7.69
N TRP A 97 38.32 2.52 -8.76
CA TRP A 97 37.43 3.54 -9.33
C TRP A 97 37.13 3.28 -10.80
N PHE A 98 35.84 3.22 -11.15
CA PHE A 98 35.38 3.12 -12.54
C PHE A 98 35.09 4.49 -13.18
N GLN A 99 35.07 5.56 -12.38
CA GLN A 99 34.76 6.93 -12.80
C GLN A 99 35.62 7.93 -12.00
N GLY A 100 35.83 9.13 -12.55
CA GLY A 100 36.57 10.19 -11.85
C GLY A 100 38.08 9.99 -11.75
N ILE A 101 38.66 9.11 -12.57
CA ILE A 101 40.08 8.69 -12.53
C ILE A 101 41.05 9.88 -12.44
N LYS A 102 40.88 10.91 -13.30
CA LYS A 102 41.74 12.11 -13.30
C LYS A 102 41.69 12.88 -11.98
N TYR A 103 40.54 12.95 -11.32
CA TYR A 103 40.39 13.63 -10.03
C TYR A 103 41.10 12.87 -8.92
N VAL A 104 40.95 11.54 -8.88
CA VAL A 104 41.56 10.67 -7.87
C VAL A 104 43.09 10.73 -7.96
N THR A 105 43.66 10.59 -9.16
CA THR A 105 45.12 10.64 -9.36
C THR A 105 45.72 12.01 -9.02
N ASN A 106 44.99 13.10 -9.22
CA ASN A 106 45.47 14.44 -8.87
C ASN A 106 45.31 14.77 -7.38
N LYS A 107 44.30 14.21 -6.72
CA LYS A 107 43.96 14.52 -5.33
C LYS A 107 44.82 13.75 -4.33
N TYR A 108 45.05 12.46 -4.57
CA TYR A 108 45.74 11.59 -3.63
C TYR A 108 47.17 11.31 -4.08
N LYS A 109 48.11 11.44 -3.14
CA LYS A 109 49.54 11.27 -3.37
C LYS A 109 50.04 9.94 -2.84
N LEU A 110 51.11 9.45 -3.44
CA LEU A 110 51.77 8.22 -3.00
C LEU A 110 52.43 8.43 -1.63
N HIS A 111 52.41 7.39 -0.81
CA HIS A 111 53.03 7.31 0.52
C HIS A 111 52.52 8.29 1.58
N GLU A 112 51.46 9.04 1.29
CA GLU A 112 50.73 9.80 2.30
C GLU A 112 49.76 8.88 3.07
N GLU A 113 49.56 9.18 4.37
CA GLU A 113 48.58 8.48 5.18
C GLU A 113 47.18 8.96 4.85
N TYR A 114 46.27 8.00 4.66
CA TYR A 114 44.86 8.25 4.43
C TYR A 114 44.00 7.28 5.25
N ILE A 115 42.76 7.70 5.45
CA ILE A 115 41.72 6.83 6.01
C ILE A 115 40.77 6.48 4.90
N VAL A 116 40.69 5.18 4.62
CA VAL A 116 39.84 4.62 3.58
C VAL A 116 38.61 4.06 4.25
N PHE A 117 37.46 4.49 3.78
CA PHE A 117 36.17 3.97 4.20
C PHE A 117 35.43 3.37 3.01
N GLY A 118 34.98 2.13 3.17
CA GLY A 118 34.19 1.46 2.12
C GLY A 118 33.85 0.03 2.49
N LYS A 119 33.12 -0.64 1.58
CA LYS A 119 32.75 -2.05 1.76
C LYS A 119 33.82 -2.94 1.11
N PRO A 120 34.45 -3.86 1.86
CA PRO A 120 35.37 -4.82 1.29
C PRO A 120 34.60 -5.83 0.45
N THR A 121 35.14 -6.20 -0.71
CA THR A 121 34.64 -7.27 -1.56
C THR A 121 35.81 -8.10 -2.04
N VAL A 122 35.60 -9.39 -2.31
CA VAL A 122 36.64 -10.26 -2.84
C VAL A 122 36.47 -10.38 -4.35
N PHE A 123 37.53 -10.05 -5.09
CA PHE A 123 37.59 -10.21 -6.54
C PHE A 123 38.96 -10.81 -6.91
N ASN A 124 38.96 -11.92 -7.65
CA ASN A 124 40.17 -12.68 -8.01
C ASN A 124 41.07 -13.02 -6.80
N GLY A 125 40.46 -13.35 -5.66
CA GLY A 125 41.19 -13.72 -4.43
C GLY A 125 41.85 -12.55 -3.70
N ARG A 126 41.66 -11.30 -4.14
CA ARG A 126 42.11 -10.10 -3.43
C ARG A 126 40.94 -9.30 -2.89
N ILE A 127 41.13 -8.72 -1.72
CA ILE A 127 40.19 -7.78 -1.13
C ILE A 127 40.32 -6.46 -1.88
N ASN A 128 39.20 -5.98 -2.40
CA ASN A 128 39.10 -4.69 -3.03
C ASN A 128 37.94 -3.88 -2.47
N VAL A 129 38.09 -2.56 -2.50
CA VAL A 129 37.07 -1.61 -2.08
C VAL A 129 36.74 -0.72 -3.27
N ALA A 130 35.52 -0.85 -3.79
CA ALA A 130 35.05 -0.06 -4.91
C ALA A 130 34.57 1.32 -4.44
N HIS A 131 35.03 2.38 -5.11
CA HIS A 131 34.69 3.78 -4.85
C HIS A 131 34.74 4.17 -3.35
N PRO A 132 35.88 3.99 -2.66
CA PRO A 132 35.99 4.35 -1.25
C PRO A 132 35.94 5.86 -1.03
N ASP A 133 35.41 6.24 0.12
CA ASP A 133 35.59 7.58 0.68
C ASP A 133 36.98 7.64 1.31
N ILE A 134 37.78 8.65 0.96
CA ILE A 134 39.15 8.82 1.48
C ILE A 134 39.26 10.17 2.17
N ASP A 135 39.56 10.11 3.46
CA ASP A 135 39.70 11.26 4.34
C ASP A 135 41.17 11.44 4.77
N SER A 136 41.57 12.69 5.06
CA SER A 136 42.89 12.97 5.64
C SER A 136 42.91 12.60 7.13
N PRO A 137 44.02 12.07 7.67
CA PRO A 137 44.18 11.83 9.11
C PRO A 137 44.01 13.09 9.97
N ALA A 138 44.16 14.29 9.39
CA ALA A 138 43.94 15.55 10.08
C ALA A 138 42.44 15.91 10.25
N ASP A 139 41.58 15.48 9.31
CA ASP A 139 40.13 15.75 9.32
C ASP A 139 39.38 14.89 10.35
N LEU A 140 40.03 13.81 10.80
CA LEU A 140 39.57 12.87 11.83
C LEU A 140 39.23 13.53 13.18
N LYS A 141 39.74 14.74 13.43
CA LYS A 141 39.50 15.49 14.68
C LYS A 141 38.10 16.14 14.76
N LEU A 142 37.41 16.30 13.63
CA LEU A 142 36.09 16.96 13.57
C LEU A 142 34.92 15.97 13.47
N SER A 143 35.16 14.75 12.98
CA SER A 143 34.22 13.64 12.94
C SER A 143 34.52 12.65 14.08
N SER A 144 34.20 13.08 15.29
CA SER A 144 34.29 12.29 16.53
C SER A 144 33.74 10.87 16.35
N MET A 145 34.50 9.88 16.83
CA MET A 145 34.16 8.46 16.92
C MET A 145 32.66 8.23 17.19
N GLY A 146 31.99 7.50 16.30
CA GLY A 146 30.57 7.18 16.45
C GLY A 146 29.89 6.78 15.16
N LEU A 147 28.56 6.82 15.19
CA LEU A 147 27.68 6.49 14.09
C LEU A 147 27.49 7.73 13.19
N GLN A 148 28.07 7.71 11.99
CA GLN A 148 27.92 8.79 11.02
C GLN A 148 26.59 8.67 10.25
N PRO A 149 25.79 9.74 10.18
CA PRO A 149 24.55 9.77 9.42
C PRO A 149 24.80 9.86 7.90
N TYR A 150 24.00 9.16 7.12
CA TYR A 150 23.93 9.29 5.67
C TYR A 150 22.54 9.78 5.24
N TYR A 151 22.53 10.83 4.42
CA TYR A 151 21.35 11.53 3.94
C TYR A 151 21.09 11.23 2.46
N ASN A 152 19.82 11.19 2.09
CA ASN A 152 19.44 11.02 0.69
C ASN A 152 19.91 12.24 -0.12
N THR A 153 20.39 12.03 -1.35
CA THR A 153 20.83 13.12 -2.23
C THR A 153 20.56 12.78 -3.68
N THR A 154 20.00 13.73 -4.43
CA THR A 154 19.76 13.56 -5.88
C THR A 154 21.04 13.78 -6.69
N GLU A 155 21.07 13.33 -7.95
CA GLU A 155 22.23 13.57 -8.82
C GLU A 155 22.52 15.06 -9.04
N LYS A 156 21.48 15.89 -9.14
CA LYS A 156 21.62 17.35 -9.31
C LYS A 156 22.21 18.00 -8.06
N MET A 157 21.85 17.52 -6.88
CA MET A 157 22.49 17.94 -5.62
C MET A 157 23.98 17.60 -5.63
N LYS A 158 24.34 16.37 -6.01
CA LYS A 158 25.75 15.94 -6.10
C LYS A 158 26.56 16.80 -7.07
N ARG A 159 25.99 17.18 -8.22
CA ARG A 159 26.61 18.12 -9.19
C ARG A 159 26.83 19.52 -8.62
N SER A 160 26.02 19.91 -7.64
CA SER A 160 26.09 21.21 -6.94
C SER A 160 26.90 21.14 -5.64
N PHE A 161 27.70 20.09 -5.45
CA PHE A 161 28.49 19.83 -4.23
C PHE A 161 27.64 19.69 -2.95
N LEU A 162 26.37 19.29 -3.09
CA LEU A 162 25.48 18.92 -1.99
C LEU A 162 25.46 17.38 -1.87
N ASN A 163 26.52 16.82 -1.31
CA ASN A 163 26.58 15.39 -0.94
C ASN A 163 26.10 15.19 0.51
N SER A 164 25.96 13.93 0.94
CA SER A 164 25.55 13.59 2.31
C SER A 164 26.38 14.31 3.38
N HIS A 165 27.69 14.42 3.18
CA HIS A 165 28.59 15.10 4.11
C HIS A 165 28.38 16.63 4.16
N ALA A 166 27.99 17.25 3.05
CA ALA A 166 27.61 18.66 3.05
C ALA A 166 26.35 18.90 3.88
N ILE A 167 25.35 18.02 3.77
CA ILE A 167 24.12 18.07 4.59
C ILE A 167 24.45 17.84 6.06
N GLU A 168 25.32 16.87 6.36
CA GLU A 168 25.82 16.61 7.72
C GLU A 168 26.46 17.87 8.33
N LYS A 169 27.35 18.57 7.61
CA LYS A 169 27.98 19.81 8.08
C LYS A 169 26.96 20.94 8.33
N MET A 170 25.97 21.06 7.44
CA MET A 170 24.86 22.00 7.62
C MET A 170 24.08 21.67 8.89
N MET A 171 23.75 20.39 9.09
CA MET A 171 23.04 19.89 10.26
C MET A 171 23.81 20.13 11.56
N ALA A 172 25.12 19.85 11.58
CA ALA A 172 25.99 20.10 12.73
C ALA A 172 25.99 21.58 13.12
N THR A 173 25.99 22.46 12.11
CA THR A 173 25.90 23.92 12.32
C THR A 173 24.56 24.31 12.95
N VAL A 174 23.44 23.76 12.46
CA VAL A 174 22.11 24.03 13.01
C VAL A 174 22.00 23.51 14.44
N ILE A 175 22.40 22.25 14.70
CA ILE A 175 22.34 21.66 16.03
C ILE A 175 23.23 22.41 17.03
N GLY A 176 24.41 22.88 16.60
CA GLY A 176 25.29 23.71 17.43
C GLY A 176 24.70 25.08 17.78
N GLN A 177 23.72 25.57 17.03
CA GLN A 177 23.01 26.83 17.33
C GLN A 177 21.85 26.64 18.33
N ILE A 178 21.42 25.40 18.60
CA ILE A 178 20.36 25.09 19.57
C ILE A 178 20.94 25.16 20.99
N GLN A 179 20.88 26.35 21.59
CA GLN A 179 21.35 26.61 22.96
C GLN A 179 20.28 26.34 24.02
N GLU A 180 19.01 26.62 23.70
CA GLU A 180 17.86 26.36 24.56
C GLU A 180 17.11 25.11 24.07
N PRO A 181 16.47 24.34 24.98
CA PRO A 181 15.59 23.24 24.57
C PRO A 181 14.48 23.75 23.65
N LEU A 182 14.23 23.00 22.58
CA LEU A 182 13.08 23.22 21.71
C LEU A 182 11.79 22.98 22.50
N SER A 183 10.75 23.75 22.16
CA SER A 183 9.42 23.55 22.72
C SER A 183 8.93 22.13 22.46
N GLU A 184 8.53 21.43 23.52
CA GLU A 184 7.98 20.08 23.40
C GLU A 184 6.70 20.07 22.59
N THR A 185 6.52 18.97 21.87
CA THR A 185 5.33 18.71 21.08
C THR A 185 4.37 17.78 21.81
N LEU A 186 4.84 16.92 22.71
CA LEU A 186 3.97 16.02 23.48
C LEU A 186 3.69 16.59 24.87
N SER A 187 2.61 16.15 25.51
CA SER A 187 2.32 16.54 26.89
C SER A 187 3.34 15.89 27.85
N PRO A 188 3.70 16.55 28.97
CA PRO A 188 4.64 15.99 29.94
C PRO A 188 4.21 14.61 30.47
N LYS A 189 2.90 14.39 30.59
CA LYS A 189 2.31 13.12 30.99
C LYS A 189 2.62 12.01 29.98
N LEU A 190 2.38 12.24 28.69
CA LEU A 190 2.73 11.27 27.64
C LEU A 190 4.22 10.96 27.61
N ILE A 191 5.06 11.97 27.83
CA ILE A 191 6.51 11.78 27.85
C ILE A 191 6.92 10.86 29.01
N ALA A 192 6.36 11.07 30.20
CA ALA A 192 6.64 10.29 31.39
C ALA A 192 6.09 8.85 31.30
N ASP A 193 4.81 8.71 30.98
CA ASP A 193 4.09 7.42 30.97
C ASP A 193 4.67 6.44 29.95
N HIS A 194 5.19 6.96 28.82
CA HIS A 194 5.76 6.15 27.74
C HIS A 194 7.30 6.18 27.69
N HIS A 195 7.96 6.74 28.71
CA HIS A 195 9.43 6.82 28.83
C HIS A 195 10.11 7.40 27.58
N LEU A 196 9.52 8.46 27.05
CA LEU A 196 9.94 9.10 25.80
C LEU A 196 11.12 10.05 26.04
N MET A 197 12.05 10.08 25.08
CA MET A 197 13.14 11.06 25.06
C MET A 197 12.59 12.48 24.79
N SER A 198 13.26 13.52 25.29
CA SER A 198 12.90 14.91 24.94
C SER A 198 13.04 15.14 23.42
N LEU A 199 12.25 16.05 22.85
CA LEU A 199 12.31 16.40 21.43
C LEU A 199 13.72 16.86 21.02
N THR A 200 14.32 17.71 21.86
CA THR A 200 15.66 18.27 21.60
C THR A 200 16.70 17.16 21.55
N ASP A 201 16.66 16.22 22.50
CA ASP A 201 17.62 15.12 22.56
C ASP A 201 17.37 14.11 21.44
N ALA A 202 16.11 13.88 21.07
CA ALA A 202 15.76 13.00 19.95
C ALA A 202 16.27 13.58 18.61
N LEU A 203 16.08 14.87 18.35
CA LEU A 203 16.61 15.53 17.15
C LEU A 203 18.15 15.57 17.14
N ARG A 204 18.80 15.73 18.30
CA ARG A 204 20.27 15.64 18.37
C ARG A 204 20.76 14.23 18.04
N ASN A 205 20.16 13.21 18.65
CA ASN A 205 20.62 11.83 18.52
C ASN A 205 20.17 11.16 17.21
N ILE A 206 19.12 11.65 16.53
CA ILE A 206 18.80 11.15 15.19
C ILE A 206 19.84 11.61 14.17
N HIS A 207 20.40 12.82 14.31
CA HIS A 207 21.44 13.28 13.38
C HIS A 207 22.84 12.85 13.81
N PHE A 208 23.16 12.99 15.09
CA PHE A 208 24.48 12.70 15.64
C PHE A 208 24.37 11.78 16.85
N PRO A 209 24.01 10.50 16.64
CA PRO A 209 23.87 9.54 17.72
C PRO A 209 25.21 9.25 18.41
N SER A 210 25.25 9.43 19.73
CA SER A 210 26.45 9.10 20.51
C SER A 210 26.67 7.59 20.63
N ASN A 211 25.59 6.81 20.64
CA ASN A 211 25.64 5.34 20.65
C ASN A 211 24.38 4.72 20.00
N PRO A 212 24.40 3.42 19.65
CA PRO A 212 23.26 2.76 19.02
C PRO A 212 21.98 2.73 19.87
N GLU A 213 22.08 2.76 21.21
CA GLU A 213 20.91 2.74 22.10
C GLU A 213 20.16 4.08 22.08
N LEU A 214 20.89 5.19 22.15
CA LEU A 214 20.33 6.54 22.05
C LEU A 214 19.72 6.78 20.67
N LEU A 215 20.34 6.26 19.60
CA LEU A 215 19.75 6.28 18.27
C LEU A 215 18.38 5.58 18.25
N ARG A 216 18.28 4.39 18.84
CA ARG A 216 17.00 3.65 18.93
C ARG A 216 15.94 4.43 19.71
N LYS A 217 16.31 5.04 20.84
CA LYS A 217 15.39 5.87 21.65
C LYS A 217 14.93 7.12 20.88
N ALA A 218 15.84 7.77 20.16
CA ALA A 218 15.52 8.93 19.31
C ALA A 218 14.58 8.56 18.16
N GLN A 219 14.88 7.46 17.45
CA GLN A 219 14.01 6.92 16.40
C GLN A 219 12.62 6.58 16.96
N TYR A 220 12.55 5.90 18.10
CA TYR A 220 11.29 5.55 18.74
C TYR A 220 10.47 6.80 19.10
N ARG A 221 11.07 7.81 19.73
CA ARG A 221 10.41 9.08 20.09
C ARG A 221 9.82 9.80 18.87
N LEU A 222 10.60 9.93 17.80
CA LEU A 222 10.18 10.65 16.59
C LEU A 222 9.13 9.88 15.80
N LYS A 223 9.26 8.55 15.68
CA LYS A 223 8.23 7.68 15.10
C LYS A 223 6.93 7.72 15.90
N PHE A 224 7.01 7.65 17.23
CA PHE A 224 5.86 7.75 18.12
C PHE A 224 5.12 9.07 17.87
N GLU A 225 5.84 10.19 17.85
CA GLU A 225 5.25 11.51 17.61
C GLU A 225 4.55 11.63 16.27
N GLU A 226 5.25 11.23 15.21
CA GLU A 226 4.74 11.31 13.84
C GLU A 226 3.45 10.48 13.70
N LEU A 227 3.47 9.23 14.15
CA LEU A 227 2.30 8.36 14.12
C LEU A 227 1.18 8.88 15.06
N PHE A 228 1.54 9.46 16.21
CA PHE A 228 0.58 9.98 17.18
C PHE A 228 -0.24 11.12 16.61
N TYR A 229 0.42 12.09 15.98
CA TYR A 229 -0.28 13.22 15.36
C TYR A 229 -1.13 12.81 14.15
N VAL A 230 -0.66 11.82 13.38
CA VAL A 230 -1.46 11.22 12.31
C VAL A 230 -2.74 10.60 12.87
N GLN A 231 -2.63 9.73 13.88
CA GLN A 231 -3.78 9.05 14.48
C GLN A 231 -4.71 10.03 15.22
N LEU A 232 -4.17 11.00 15.96
CA LEU A 232 -4.96 12.02 16.66
C LEU A 232 -5.76 12.88 15.66
N ASN A 233 -5.17 13.23 14.51
CA ASN A 233 -5.86 13.97 13.47
C ASN A 233 -7.06 13.20 12.89
N ILE A 234 -6.82 11.92 12.57
CA ILE A 234 -7.81 10.98 12.03
C ILE A 234 -8.97 10.82 13.02
N LEU A 235 -8.66 10.48 14.28
CA LEU A 235 -9.67 10.18 15.30
C LEU A 235 -10.50 11.42 15.65
N ARG A 236 -9.87 12.60 15.77
CA ARG A 236 -10.62 13.84 15.95
C ARG A 236 -11.56 14.07 14.77
N TYR A 237 -11.08 13.92 13.53
CA TYR A 237 -11.92 14.09 12.34
C TYR A 237 -13.11 13.13 12.34
N ALA A 238 -12.88 11.85 12.67
CA ALA A 238 -13.94 10.85 12.79
C ALA A 238 -14.99 11.27 13.84
N LYS A 239 -14.56 11.76 15.02
CA LYS A 239 -15.48 12.23 16.08
C LYS A 239 -16.22 13.52 15.72
N ASP A 240 -15.54 14.47 15.09
CA ASP A 240 -16.15 15.70 14.59
C ASP A 240 -17.25 15.36 13.56
N ARG A 241 -16.97 14.41 12.67
CA ARG A 241 -17.95 13.92 11.68
C ARG A 241 -19.13 13.21 12.36
N GLN A 242 -18.88 12.29 13.29
CA GLN A 242 -19.93 11.61 14.05
C GLN A 242 -20.84 12.58 14.82
N ARG A 243 -20.29 13.72 15.29
CA ARG A 243 -21.07 14.78 15.97
C ARG A 243 -21.87 15.62 14.98
N LYS A 244 -21.28 15.93 13.83
CA LYS A 244 -21.87 16.83 12.84
C LYS A 244 -22.96 16.15 12.01
N TYR A 245 -22.80 14.88 11.68
CA TYR A 245 -23.72 14.15 10.82
C TYR A 245 -24.47 13.08 11.61
N ARG A 246 -25.76 13.30 11.80
CA ARG A 246 -26.70 12.30 12.31
C ARG A 246 -27.05 11.34 11.19
N GLY A 247 -27.06 10.04 11.51
CA GLY A 247 -27.59 9.01 10.62
C GLY A 247 -29.05 8.75 10.94
N TYR A 248 -29.75 8.09 10.01
CA TYR A 248 -31.04 7.49 10.34
C TYR A 248 -30.86 6.44 11.45
N VAL A 249 -31.89 6.20 12.24
CA VAL A 249 -31.87 5.16 13.28
C VAL A 249 -32.66 3.98 12.74
N PHE A 250 -32.01 2.83 12.62
CA PHE A 250 -32.69 1.57 12.31
C PHE A 250 -32.99 0.85 13.63
N GLU A 251 -34.20 1.06 14.16
CA GLU A 251 -34.62 0.52 15.45
C GLU A 251 -35.00 -0.97 15.36
N THR A 252 -35.60 -1.36 14.24
CA THR A 252 -36.21 -2.67 14.06
C THR A 252 -35.38 -3.56 13.13
N VAL A 253 -35.33 -4.85 13.46
CA VAL A 253 -35.01 -5.92 12.51
C VAL A 253 -36.32 -6.67 12.31
N GLY A 254 -36.97 -6.41 11.19
CA GLY A 254 -38.38 -6.67 10.94
C GLY A 254 -38.62 -7.97 10.17
N GLU A 255 -39.80 -8.05 9.57
CA GLU A 255 -40.26 -9.24 8.87
C GLU A 255 -39.42 -9.55 7.63
N ILE A 256 -38.93 -8.54 6.90
CA ILE A 256 -38.21 -8.75 5.65
C ILE A 256 -36.88 -9.45 5.94
N PHE A 257 -36.10 -8.92 6.89
CA PHE A 257 -34.84 -9.52 7.29
C PHE A 257 -35.03 -10.94 7.86
N ASN A 258 -35.99 -11.12 8.77
CA ASN A 258 -36.22 -12.41 9.43
C ASN A 258 -36.75 -13.47 8.46
N THR A 259 -37.58 -13.07 7.49
CA THR A 259 -38.06 -13.97 6.42
C THR A 259 -36.91 -14.40 5.53
N PHE A 260 -36.05 -13.47 5.12
CA PHE A 260 -34.86 -13.81 4.35
C PHE A 260 -33.96 -14.81 5.09
N TYR A 261 -33.64 -14.51 6.35
CA TYR A 261 -32.76 -15.34 7.18
C TYR A 261 -33.30 -16.75 7.41
N SER A 262 -34.62 -16.91 7.56
CA SER A 262 -35.25 -18.19 7.88
C SER A 262 -35.64 -19.04 6.67
N LYS A 263 -36.02 -18.42 5.55
CA LYS A 263 -36.60 -19.14 4.40
C LYS A 263 -35.74 -19.11 3.14
N ASN A 264 -34.99 -18.03 2.91
CA ASN A 264 -34.28 -17.80 1.66
C ASN A 264 -32.77 -18.00 1.77
N LEU A 265 -32.21 -17.97 2.98
CA LEU A 265 -30.79 -18.15 3.20
C LEU A 265 -30.40 -19.63 2.96
N PRO A 266 -29.55 -19.94 1.95
CA PRO A 266 -29.31 -21.32 1.55
C PRO A 266 -28.25 -22.05 2.42
N PHE A 267 -27.58 -21.35 3.32
CA PHE A 267 -26.51 -21.89 4.17
C PHE A 267 -26.43 -21.17 5.52
N GLU A 268 -25.81 -21.80 6.52
CA GLU A 268 -25.58 -21.12 7.79
C GLU A 268 -24.49 -20.05 7.69
N LEU A 269 -24.75 -18.88 8.29
CA LEU A 269 -23.75 -17.83 8.39
C LEU A 269 -22.58 -18.24 9.28
N THR A 270 -21.39 -17.86 8.86
CA THR A 270 -20.14 -18.04 9.63
C THR A 270 -20.15 -17.19 10.91
N GLY A 271 -19.27 -17.50 11.86
CA GLY A 271 -19.09 -16.71 13.07
C GLY A 271 -18.66 -15.29 12.75
N ALA A 272 -17.76 -15.14 11.77
CA ALA A 272 -17.30 -13.85 11.26
C ALA A 272 -18.45 -13.03 10.64
N GLN A 273 -19.28 -13.64 9.78
CA GLN A 273 -20.44 -12.96 9.17
C GLN A 273 -21.45 -12.50 10.24
N LYS A 274 -21.75 -13.35 11.24
CA LYS A 274 -22.63 -13.00 12.36
C LYS A 274 -22.07 -11.86 13.19
N ARG A 275 -20.76 -11.84 13.46
CA ARG A 275 -20.06 -10.76 14.18
C ARG A 275 -20.22 -9.43 13.43
N VAL A 276 -19.91 -9.41 12.14
CA VAL A 276 -20.02 -8.20 11.31
C VAL A 276 -21.45 -7.67 11.24
N LEU A 277 -22.46 -8.54 11.10
CA LEU A 277 -23.86 -8.10 11.10
C LEU A 277 -24.29 -7.48 12.43
N ARG A 278 -23.75 -7.95 13.57
CA ARG A 278 -23.99 -7.31 14.88
C ARG A 278 -23.33 -5.94 14.97
N GLU A 279 -22.10 -5.79 14.48
CA GLU A 279 -21.41 -4.50 14.41
C GLU A 279 -22.20 -3.50 13.56
N ILE A 280 -22.64 -3.91 12.36
CA ILE A 280 -23.48 -3.08 11.48
C ILE A 280 -24.78 -2.70 12.19
N ARG A 281 -25.48 -3.66 12.80
CA ARG A 281 -26.73 -3.40 13.53
C ARG A 281 -26.53 -2.39 14.66
N GLN A 282 -25.43 -2.48 15.40
CA GLN A 282 -25.12 -1.56 16.48
C GLN A 282 -24.89 -0.14 15.94
N ASP A 283 -24.19 0.00 14.83
CA ASP A 283 -23.90 1.31 14.23
C ASP A 283 -25.17 1.98 13.68
N VAL A 284 -25.99 1.25 12.92
CA VAL A 284 -27.25 1.81 12.37
C VAL A 284 -28.29 2.10 13.45
N GLY A 285 -28.18 1.47 14.63
CA GLY A 285 -29.06 1.72 15.78
C GLY A 285 -28.62 2.87 16.68
N CYS A 286 -27.38 3.39 16.55
CA CYS A 286 -26.84 4.39 17.50
C CYS A 286 -27.17 5.85 17.15
N GLY A 287 -27.81 6.10 16.01
CA GLY A 287 -28.15 7.45 15.51
C GLY A 287 -26.98 8.26 14.94
N LYS A 288 -25.78 7.66 14.87
CA LYS A 288 -24.65 8.21 14.11
C LYS A 288 -24.67 7.64 12.70
N GLN A 289 -24.16 8.39 11.73
CA GLN A 289 -23.97 7.85 10.38
C GLN A 289 -22.93 6.73 10.41
N MET A 290 -23.33 5.48 10.20
CA MET A 290 -22.41 4.38 9.89
C MET A 290 -21.58 4.72 8.64
N ASN A 291 -20.26 4.59 8.75
CA ASN A 291 -19.31 4.71 7.65
C ASN A 291 -18.27 3.59 7.82
N ARG A 292 -18.52 2.43 7.21
CA ARG A 292 -17.81 1.19 7.53
C ARG A 292 -17.17 0.57 6.29
N LEU A 293 -15.94 0.08 6.43
CA LEU A 293 -15.23 -0.74 5.46
C LEU A 293 -15.35 -2.21 5.85
N LEU A 294 -16.08 -2.97 5.03
CA LEU A 294 -16.18 -4.42 5.09
C LEU A 294 -15.08 -5.06 4.25
N GLN A 295 -14.13 -5.70 4.93
CA GLN A 295 -13.04 -6.44 4.34
C GLN A 295 -13.29 -7.94 4.45
N GLY A 296 -12.81 -8.68 3.47
CA GLY A 296 -12.75 -10.12 3.52
C GLY A 296 -12.24 -10.67 2.20
N ASP A 297 -11.76 -11.91 2.21
CA ASP A 297 -11.26 -12.55 0.99
C ASP A 297 -12.37 -12.68 -0.09
N VAL A 298 -11.98 -12.85 -1.35
CA VAL A 298 -12.89 -13.12 -2.46
C VAL A 298 -13.72 -14.35 -2.12
N GLY A 299 -15.05 -14.22 -2.09
CA GLY A 299 -15.96 -15.32 -1.75
C GLY A 299 -16.22 -15.52 -0.26
N SER A 300 -15.78 -14.63 0.63
CA SER A 300 -16.10 -14.67 2.08
C SER A 300 -17.57 -14.35 2.42
N GLY A 301 -18.40 -14.03 1.42
CA GLY A 301 -19.82 -13.68 1.61
C GLY A 301 -20.09 -12.19 1.86
N LYS A 302 -19.19 -11.28 1.44
CA LYS A 302 -19.38 -9.81 1.55
C LYS A 302 -20.73 -9.33 0.98
N THR A 303 -21.09 -9.78 -0.22
CA THR A 303 -22.37 -9.43 -0.87
C THR A 303 -23.58 -9.85 -0.04
N LEU A 304 -23.51 -10.98 0.67
CA LEU A 304 -24.58 -11.44 1.54
C LEU A 304 -24.74 -10.52 2.77
N VAL A 305 -23.63 -10.15 3.41
CA VAL A 305 -23.64 -9.20 4.53
C VAL A 305 -24.20 -7.85 4.07
N ALA A 306 -23.82 -7.38 2.88
CA ALA A 306 -24.38 -6.16 2.29
C ALA A 306 -25.89 -6.28 2.04
N LEU A 307 -26.35 -7.39 1.44
CA LEU A 307 -27.78 -7.63 1.22
C LEU A 307 -28.57 -7.60 2.54
N MET A 308 -28.12 -8.35 3.54
CA MET A 308 -28.76 -8.38 4.85
C MET A 308 -28.78 -7.00 5.52
N SER A 309 -27.75 -6.18 5.31
CA SER A 309 -27.72 -4.79 5.78
C SER A 309 -28.74 -3.91 5.04
N MET A 310 -28.91 -4.11 3.73
CA MET A 310 -29.97 -3.44 2.96
C MET A 310 -31.37 -3.82 3.44
N LEU A 311 -31.60 -5.09 3.79
CA LEU A 311 -32.88 -5.52 4.35
C LEU A 311 -33.20 -4.86 5.70
N MET A 312 -32.19 -4.59 6.54
CA MET A 312 -32.40 -3.80 7.77
C MET A 312 -32.89 -2.38 7.45
N ALA A 313 -32.41 -1.76 6.37
CA ALA A 313 -32.92 -0.45 5.95
C ALA A 313 -34.39 -0.53 5.49
N LEU A 314 -34.74 -1.58 4.73
CA LEU A 314 -36.11 -1.81 4.25
C LEU A 314 -37.10 -1.98 5.41
N ASP A 315 -36.73 -2.76 6.44
CA ASP A 315 -37.56 -2.97 7.64
C ASP A 315 -37.86 -1.67 8.41
N ASN A 316 -37.08 -0.62 8.17
CA ASN A 316 -37.25 0.71 8.77
C ASN A 316 -37.85 1.73 7.79
N GLY A 317 -38.39 1.30 6.66
CA GLY A 317 -39.07 2.17 5.68
C GLY A 317 -38.14 2.98 4.79
N PHE A 318 -36.87 2.59 4.69
CA PHE A 318 -35.88 3.24 3.83
C PHE A 318 -35.57 2.39 2.61
N GLN A 319 -35.21 3.05 1.51
CA GLN A 319 -34.62 2.44 0.33
C GLN A 319 -33.12 2.21 0.51
N ALA A 320 -32.57 1.26 -0.23
CA ALA A 320 -31.14 1.00 -0.26
C ALA A 320 -30.58 1.04 -1.70
N CYS A 321 -29.29 1.35 -1.83
CA CYS A 321 -28.60 1.26 -3.11
C CYS A 321 -27.27 0.52 -3.02
N MET A 322 -26.87 -0.09 -4.12
CA MET A 322 -25.58 -0.76 -4.29
C MET A 322 -24.90 -0.28 -5.56
N MET A 323 -23.68 0.24 -5.42
CA MET A 323 -22.85 0.71 -6.52
C MET A 323 -21.71 -0.25 -6.83
N ALA A 324 -21.52 -0.55 -8.11
CA ALA A 324 -20.45 -1.40 -8.63
C ALA A 324 -19.65 -0.69 -9.76
N PRO A 325 -18.34 -0.94 -9.90
CA PRO A 325 -17.44 -0.18 -10.78
C PRO A 325 -17.68 -0.44 -12.27
N THR A 326 -18.30 -1.56 -12.62
CA THR A 326 -18.54 -1.96 -14.01
C THR A 326 -19.96 -2.46 -14.16
N GLU A 327 -20.51 -2.34 -15.38
CA GLU A 327 -21.85 -2.86 -15.68
C GLU A 327 -21.93 -4.37 -15.47
N ILE A 328 -20.84 -5.10 -15.75
CA ILE A 328 -20.76 -6.56 -15.54
C ILE A 328 -20.97 -6.89 -14.06
N LEU A 329 -20.26 -6.21 -13.15
CA LEU A 329 -20.39 -6.49 -11.72
C LEU A 329 -21.76 -6.04 -11.19
N ALA A 330 -22.31 -4.93 -11.69
CA ALA A 330 -23.66 -4.48 -11.35
C ALA A 330 -24.74 -5.50 -11.75
N ASN A 331 -24.66 -6.04 -12.97
CA ASN A 331 -25.56 -7.11 -13.42
C ASN A 331 -25.41 -8.36 -12.55
N GLN A 332 -24.17 -8.76 -12.24
CA GLN A 332 -23.93 -9.94 -11.41
C GLN A 332 -24.57 -9.80 -10.01
N HIS A 333 -24.41 -8.64 -9.36
CA HIS A 333 -25.05 -8.37 -8.08
C HIS A 333 -26.58 -8.35 -8.20
N TYR A 334 -27.11 -7.75 -9.27
CA TYR A 334 -28.54 -7.73 -9.54
C TYR A 334 -29.12 -9.13 -9.69
N ASP A 335 -28.51 -10.00 -10.50
CA ASP A 335 -28.99 -11.37 -10.70
C ASP A 335 -28.90 -12.18 -9.40
N THR A 336 -27.76 -12.08 -8.69
CA THR A 336 -27.54 -12.79 -7.42
C THR A 336 -28.55 -12.36 -6.34
N ILE A 337 -28.76 -11.05 -6.17
CA ILE A 337 -29.67 -10.53 -5.14
C ILE A 337 -31.12 -10.86 -5.50
N ARG A 338 -31.49 -10.77 -6.78
CA ARG A 338 -32.84 -11.12 -7.24
C ARG A 338 -33.15 -12.60 -7.04
N GLU A 339 -32.17 -13.48 -7.27
CA GLU A 339 -32.31 -14.91 -7.01
C GLU A 339 -32.45 -15.20 -5.51
N LEU A 340 -31.62 -14.58 -4.67
CA LEU A 340 -31.68 -14.72 -3.21
C LEU A 340 -33.01 -14.22 -2.61
N LEU A 341 -33.58 -13.14 -3.16
CA LEU A 341 -34.86 -12.56 -2.73
C LEU A 341 -36.08 -13.17 -3.42
N PHE A 342 -35.90 -14.27 -4.17
CA PHE A 342 -37.02 -14.91 -4.87
C PHE A 342 -38.16 -15.29 -3.90
N GLY A 343 -39.39 -14.90 -4.25
CA GLY A 343 -40.58 -15.14 -3.43
C GLY A 343 -40.83 -14.13 -2.31
N MET A 344 -39.99 -13.10 -2.17
CA MET A 344 -40.23 -11.97 -1.27
C MET A 344 -40.84 -10.79 -2.02
N ASP A 345 -41.65 -9.98 -1.34
CA ASP A 345 -42.23 -8.74 -1.89
C ASP A 345 -41.21 -7.58 -1.85
N VAL A 346 -40.05 -7.79 -2.48
CA VAL A 346 -38.96 -6.80 -2.54
C VAL A 346 -38.60 -6.53 -3.99
N ARG A 347 -38.94 -5.33 -4.45
CA ARG A 347 -38.60 -4.87 -5.80
C ARG A 347 -37.16 -4.39 -5.89
N VAL A 348 -36.35 -5.11 -6.69
CA VAL A 348 -34.96 -4.79 -7.01
C VAL A 348 -34.87 -4.34 -8.47
N GLU A 349 -34.17 -3.25 -8.76
CA GLU A 349 -33.98 -2.73 -10.13
C GLU A 349 -32.50 -2.48 -10.44
N LEU A 350 -32.15 -2.54 -11.73
CA LEU A 350 -30.80 -2.29 -12.25
C LEU A 350 -30.74 -0.97 -13.04
N LEU A 351 -29.79 -0.10 -12.70
CA LEU A 351 -29.52 1.15 -13.40
C LEU A 351 -28.04 1.26 -13.83
N THR A 352 -27.80 1.08 -15.13
CA THR A 352 -26.50 1.22 -15.78
C THR A 352 -26.56 2.25 -16.91
N GLY A 353 -25.41 2.61 -17.51
CA GLY A 353 -25.37 3.55 -18.65
C GLY A 353 -26.06 3.00 -19.91
N SER A 354 -26.19 1.68 -19.98
CA SER A 354 -26.93 0.96 -21.03
C SER A 354 -28.46 1.00 -20.88
N VAL A 355 -29.01 1.28 -19.69
CA VAL A 355 -30.47 1.37 -19.47
C VAL A 355 -31.01 2.72 -19.95
N LYS A 356 -31.85 2.69 -21.00
CA LYS A 356 -32.40 3.88 -21.67
C LYS A 356 -33.91 3.82 -21.89
N GLY A 357 -34.52 4.98 -22.19
CA GLY A 357 -35.92 5.11 -22.58
C GLY A 357 -36.91 4.80 -21.46
N LYS A 358 -38.06 4.22 -21.83
CA LYS A 358 -39.20 3.97 -20.92
C LYS A 358 -38.84 3.19 -19.65
N LYS A 359 -37.91 2.22 -19.74
CA LYS A 359 -37.48 1.43 -18.58
C LYS A 359 -36.78 2.32 -17.54
N ARG A 360 -35.93 3.24 -17.99
CA ARG A 360 -35.26 4.21 -17.11
C ARG A 360 -36.26 5.13 -16.43
N GLU A 361 -37.22 5.66 -17.18
CA GLU A 361 -38.29 6.52 -16.64
C GLU A 361 -39.09 5.79 -15.56
N ALA A 362 -39.50 4.54 -15.80
CA ALA A 362 -40.23 3.73 -14.83
C ALA A 362 -39.44 3.48 -13.53
N ILE A 363 -38.11 3.25 -13.64
CA ILE A 363 -37.24 3.10 -12.46
C ILE A 363 -37.16 4.42 -11.70
N LEU A 364 -36.93 5.55 -12.39
CA LEU A 364 -36.83 6.86 -11.74
C LEU A 364 -38.13 7.26 -11.04
N THR A 365 -39.29 7.01 -11.66
CA THR A 365 -40.59 7.24 -11.02
C THR A 365 -40.77 6.32 -9.82
N GLY A 366 -40.43 5.03 -9.94
CA GLY A 366 -40.52 4.07 -8.84
C GLY A 366 -39.59 4.39 -7.66
N LEU A 367 -38.46 5.03 -7.90
CA LEU A 367 -37.56 5.50 -6.84
C LEU A 367 -38.17 6.68 -6.07
N LEU A 368 -38.87 7.59 -6.76
CA LEU A 368 -39.55 8.74 -6.17
C LEU A 368 -40.80 8.34 -5.38
N THR A 369 -41.54 7.31 -5.82
CA THR A 369 -42.72 6.81 -5.11
C THR A 369 -42.38 5.88 -3.94
N GLY A 370 -41.16 5.33 -3.91
CA GLY A 370 -40.75 4.34 -2.92
C GLY A 370 -41.01 2.89 -3.34
N ASP A 371 -41.61 2.65 -4.52
CA ASP A 371 -41.94 1.30 -5.00
C ASP A 371 -40.68 0.46 -5.30
N VAL A 372 -39.57 1.11 -5.65
CA VAL A 372 -38.27 0.45 -5.82
C VAL A 372 -37.55 0.43 -4.48
N HIS A 373 -37.34 -0.77 -3.93
CA HIS A 373 -36.77 -0.95 -2.60
C HIS A 373 -35.23 -0.94 -2.64
N ILE A 374 -34.65 -1.66 -3.61
CA ILE A 374 -33.20 -1.78 -3.80
C ILE A 374 -32.83 -1.37 -5.22
N LEU A 375 -31.90 -0.42 -5.35
CA LEU A 375 -31.32 -0.02 -6.63
C LEU A 375 -29.88 -0.48 -6.75
N ILE A 376 -29.58 -1.28 -7.76
CA ILE A 376 -28.21 -1.72 -8.07
C ILE A 376 -27.76 -1.00 -9.33
N GLY A 377 -26.53 -0.50 -9.37
CA GLY A 377 -26.07 0.21 -10.56
C GLY A 377 -24.61 0.59 -10.57
N THR A 378 -24.22 1.31 -11.62
CA THR A 378 -22.87 1.89 -11.75
C THR A 378 -22.86 3.35 -11.30
N HIS A 379 -21.91 4.15 -11.79
CA HIS A 379 -21.90 5.60 -11.60
C HIS A 379 -23.20 6.30 -12.07
N ALA A 380 -24.07 5.61 -12.83
CA ALA A 380 -25.40 6.12 -13.18
C ALA A 380 -26.27 6.43 -11.93
N VAL A 381 -26.06 5.73 -10.80
CA VAL A 381 -26.83 5.92 -9.56
C VAL A 381 -26.61 7.31 -8.93
N ILE A 382 -25.45 7.92 -9.16
CA ILE A 382 -25.10 9.24 -8.59
C ILE A 382 -25.39 10.41 -9.53
N GLU A 383 -26.02 10.16 -10.68
CA GLU A 383 -26.45 11.23 -11.59
C GLU A 383 -27.55 12.09 -10.96
N ASP A 384 -27.59 13.39 -11.25
CA ASP A 384 -28.53 14.35 -10.64
C ASP A 384 -30.01 13.97 -10.88
N THR A 385 -30.30 13.25 -11.95
CA THR A 385 -31.65 12.78 -12.30
C THR A 385 -32.19 11.67 -11.39
N VAL A 386 -31.31 10.94 -10.69
CA VAL A 386 -31.69 9.83 -9.81
C VAL A 386 -31.99 10.38 -8.42
N ASN A 387 -33.25 10.33 -8.01
CA ASN A 387 -33.69 10.82 -6.70
C ASN A 387 -34.50 9.73 -6.00
N PHE A 388 -34.17 9.49 -4.74
CA PHE A 388 -34.83 8.51 -3.88
C PHE A 388 -35.90 9.20 -3.04
N ALA A 389 -36.97 8.48 -2.71
CA ALA A 389 -37.93 8.92 -1.70
C ALA A 389 -37.26 8.99 -0.31
N SER A 390 -36.55 7.92 0.07
CA SER A 390 -35.92 7.79 1.40
C SER A 390 -34.69 6.87 1.37
N LEU A 391 -33.55 7.34 0.87
CA LEU A 391 -32.32 6.54 0.90
C LEU A 391 -31.75 6.44 2.33
N GLY A 392 -31.69 5.22 2.88
CA GLY A 392 -31.18 4.96 4.24
C GLY A 392 -29.81 4.30 4.28
N LEU A 393 -29.46 3.46 3.29
CA LEU A 393 -28.19 2.75 3.21
C LEU A 393 -27.64 2.73 1.77
N ALA A 394 -26.35 3.04 1.63
CA ALA A 394 -25.60 2.93 0.39
C ALA A 394 -24.44 1.94 0.54
N VAL A 395 -24.39 0.94 -0.33
CA VAL A 395 -23.32 -0.05 -0.42
C VAL A 395 -22.43 0.30 -1.62
N ILE A 396 -21.12 0.31 -1.44
CA ILE A 396 -20.15 0.56 -2.52
C ILE A 396 -19.21 -0.64 -2.60
N ASP A 397 -19.18 -1.32 -3.75
CA ASP A 397 -18.29 -2.47 -3.97
C ASP A 397 -17.04 -2.08 -4.77
N GLU A 398 -15.89 -2.63 -4.39
CA GLU A 398 -14.59 -2.47 -5.04
C GLU A 398 -14.11 -1.01 -5.19
N GLN A 399 -13.66 -0.48 -4.05
CA GLN A 399 -13.27 0.90 -3.81
C GLN A 399 -12.19 1.55 -4.71
N PRO A 400 -11.15 0.88 -5.26
CA PRO A 400 -10.02 1.64 -5.83
C PRO A 400 -10.37 2.45 -7.11
N ARG A 401 -11.62 2.40 -7.60
CA ARG A 401 -12.09 3.16 -8.76
C ARG A 401 -13.10 4.27 -8.46
N PHE A 402 -13.65 4.31 -7.25
CA PHE A 402 -14.64 5.32 -6.87
C PHE A 402 -13.99 6.41 -6.03
N GLY A 403 -13.86 7.60 -6.63
CA GLY A 403 -13.24 8.75 -5.97
C GLY A 403 -14.09 9.30 -4.83
N VAL A 404 -13.43 10.03 -3.94
CA VAL A 404 -14.04 10.72 -2.78
C VAL A 404 -15.28 11.53 -3.17
N ALA A 405 -15.19 12.30 -4.26
CA ALA A 405 -16.26 13.17 -4.75
C ALA A 405 -17.56 12.42 -5.10
N GLN A 406 -17.47 11.13 -5.46
CA GLN A 406 -18.64 10.32 -5.79
C GLN A 406 -19.38 9.87 -4.52
N ARG A 407 -18.67 9.68 -3.41
CA ARG A 407 -19.26 9.37 -2.09
C ARG A 407 -20.02 10.58 -1.54
N ALA A 408 -19.45 11.78 -1.65
CA ALA A 408 -20.11 13.02 -1.26
C ALA A 408 -21.43 13.25 -2.03
N ARG A 409 -21.50 12.83 -3.31
CA ARG A 409 -22.74 12.91 -4.10
C ARG A 409 -23.85 12.02 -3.58
N LEU A 410 -23.54 10.82 -3.07
CA LEU A 410 -24.54 9.96 -2.44
C LEU A 410 -25.15 10.61 -1.20
N TRP A 411 -24.38 11.40 -0.45
CA TRP A 411 -24.91 12.10 0.72
C TRP A 411 -25.94 13.16 0.35
N SER A 412 -25.77 13.79 -0.82
CA SER A 412 -26.75 14.78 -1.32
C SER A 412 -28.04 14.15 -1.85
N LYS A 413 -28.13 12.82 -1.97
CA LYS A 413 -29.34 12.12 -2.43
C LYS A 413 -30.41 11.95 -1.36
N SER A 414 -30.14 12.32 -0.12
CA SER A 414 -31.08 12.25 0.99
C SER A 414 -30.96 13.48 1.89
N VAL A 415 -32.04 13.80 2.61
CA VAL A 415 -32.08 14.96 3.52
C VAL A 415 -31.08 14.80 4.67
N GLN A 416 -30.99 13.60 5.24
CA GLN A 416 -29.92 13.21 6.16
C GLN A 416 -28.95 12.26 5.44
N PRO A 417 -27.64 12.30 5.73
CA PRO A 417 -26.68 11.40 5.11
C PRO A 417 -27.04 9.93 5.34
N PRO A 418 -27.09 9.09 4.30
CA PRO A 418 -27.39 7.68 4.45
C PRO A 418 -26.21 6.98 5.13
N HIS A 419 -26.47 5.82 5.72
CA HIS A 419 -25.40 4.92 6.15
C HIS A 419 -24.59 4.45 4.94
N VAL A 420 -23.28 4.29 5.11
CA VAL A 420 -22.37 3.88 4.04
C VAL A 420 -21.63 2.62 4.45
N LEU A 421 -21.73 1.59 3.61
CA LEU A 421 -20.98 0.34 3.71
C LEU A 421 -20.10 0.20 2.47
N VAL A 422 -18.78 0.26 2.63
CA VAL A 422 -17.81 0.05 1.56
C VAL A 422 -17.31 -1.39 1.65
N MET A 423 -17.27 -2.10 0.53
CA MET A 423 -16.70 -3.45 0.45
C MET A 423 -15.40 -3.42 -0.34
N THR A 424 -14.47 -4.26 0.09
CA THR A 424 -13.26 -4.52 -0.69
C THR A 424 -12.92 -5.99 -0.67
N ALA A 425 -12.66 -6.55 -1.85
CA ALA A 425 -12.10 -7.90 -1.98
C ALA A 425 -10.58 -7.95 -1.80
N THR A 426 -9.87 -6.83 -1.88
CA THR A 426 -8.43 -6.81 -1.56
C THR A 426 -8.28 -6.68 -0.05
N PRO A 427 -7.71 -7.69 0.63
CA PRO A 427 -7.35 -7.55 2.02
C PRO A 427 -6.34 -6.39 2.13
N ILE A 428 -6.64 -5.42 2.98
CA ILE A 428 -5.72 -4.32 3.28
C ILE A 428 -5.23 -4.59 4.69
N PRO A 429 -3.91 -4.54 4.95
CA PRO A 429 -3.39 -4.69 6.29
C PRO A 429 -4.12 -3.73 7.22
N ARG A 430 -4.57 -4.24 8.37
CA ARG A 430 -5.41 -3.45 9.30
C ARG A 430 -4.75 -2.12 9.66
N THR A 431 -3.43 -2.13 9.84
CA THR A 431 -2.59 -0.94 10.10
C THR A 431 -2.67 0.11 9.00
N LEU A 432 -2.64 -0.31 7.73
CA LEU A 432 -2.84 0.58 6.58
C LEU A 432 -4.29 1.06 6.52
N ALA A 433 -5.27 0.17 6.69
CA ALA A 433 -6.68 0.56 6.63
C ALA A 433 -7.03 1.64 7.67
N MET A 434 -6.50 1.49 8.88
CA MET A 434 -6.65 2.42 10.00
C MET A 434 -6.02 3.81 9.74
N THR A 435 -5.05 3.90 8.84
CA THR A 435 -4.33 5.15 8.53
C THR A 435 -4.83 5.80 7.24
N LEU A 436 -5.02 5.00 6.18
CA LEU A 436 -5.47 5.43 4.85
C LEU A 436 -6.94 5.77 4.79
N TYR A 437 -7.75 5.00 5.51
CA TYR A 437 -9.20 5.13 5.53
C TYR A 437 -9.69 5.41 6.95
N GLY A 438 -8.91 6.17 7.71
CA GLY A 438 -9.12 6.35 9.15
C GLY A 438 -10.46 6.97 9.57
N ASP A 439 -11.28 7.43 8.62
CA ASP A 439 -12.67 7.83 8.84
C ASP A 439 -13.69 6.66 8.74
N LEU A 440 -13.23 5.48 8.32
CA LEU A 440 -14.01 4.24 8.20
C LEU A 440 -13.77 3.32 9.40
N ASP A 441 -14.85 2.86 10.02
CA ASP A 441 -14.79 1.71 10.92
C ASP A 441 -14.52 0.44 10.10
N VAL A 442 -13.63 -0.45 10.55
CA VAL A 442 -13.22 -1.63 9.76
C VAL A 442 -13.82 -2.90 10.36
N SER A 443 -14.58 -3.64 9.54
CA SER A 443 -15.04 -5.00 9.83
C SER A 443 -14.29 -5.99 8.96
N VAL A 444 -13.89 -7.12 9.54
CA VAL A 444 -13.18 -8.19 8.82
C VAL A 444 -13.99 -9.48 8.86
N ILE A 445 -14.16 -10.09 7.69
CA ILE A 445 -14.62 -11.47 7.53
C ILE A 445 -13.39 -12.35 7.26
N ASP A 446 -12.91 -13.00 8.32
CA ASP A 446 -11.73 -13.86 8.40
C ASP A 446 -12.07 -15.36 8.24
N GLU A 447 -13.34 -15.71 8.10
CA GLU A 447 -13.81 -17.09 7.91
C GLU A 447 -14.34 -17.31 6.49
N LEU A 448 -13.97 -18.43 5.87
CA LEU A 448 -14.54 -18.89 4.61
C LEU A 448 -15.90 -19.59 4.84
N PRO A 449 -16.86 -19.49 3.92
CA PRO A 449 -18.12 -20.21 4.02
C PRO A 449 -17.94 -21.74 4.06
N PRO A 450 -18.83 -22.47 4.75
CA PRO A 450 -18.77 -23.93 4.81
C PRO A 450 -18.84 -24.56 3.41
N GLY A 451 -18.02 -25.59 3.17
CA GLY A 451 -17.95 -26.32 1.90
C GLY A 451 -16.87 -25.85 0.92
N ARG A 452 -16.23 -24.70 1.16
CA ARG A 452 -15.13 -24.22 0.31
C ARG A 452 -13.80 -24.86 0.69
N LYS A 453 -13.11 -25.43 -0.31
CA LYS A 453 -11.76 -26.00 -0.14
C LYS A 453 -10.68 -24.95 -0.42
N PRO A 454 -9.56 -24.96 0.32
CA PRO A 454 -8.43 -24.07 0.03
C PRO A 454 -7.84 -24.39 -1.34
N ILE A 455 -7.37 -23.35 -2.02
CA ILE A 455 -6.79 -23.49 -3.37
C ILE A 455 -5.37 -24.04 -3.21
N ALA A 456 -5.08 -25.11 -3.96
CA ALA A 456 -3.74 -25.68 -4.00
C ALA A 456 -2.88 -24.81 -4.93
N THR A 457 -2.00 -24.00 -4.36
CA THR A 457 -1.12 -23.11 -5.11
C THR A 457 0.23 -23.78 -5.35
N ILE A 458 0.68 -23.84 -6.61
CA ILE A 458 1.91 -24.53 -7.03
C ILE A 458 2.74 -23.58 -7.87
N HIS A 459 4.04 -23.51 -7.58
CA HIS A 459 5.01 -22.82 -8.43
C HIS A 459 5.70 -23.82 -9.36
N GLN A 460 5.74 -23.50 -10.67
CA GLN A 460 6.34 -24.34 -11.69
C GLN A 460 7.18 -23.52 -12.66
N PHE A 461 8.29 -24.10 -13.12
CA PHE A 461 9.12 -23.49 -14.16
C PHE A 461 8.57 -23.79 -15.56
N ASP A 462 8.75 -22.84 -16.47
CA ASP A 462 8.36 -22.90 -17.88
C ASP A 462 8.85 -24.17 -18.63
N ASN A 463 9.99 -24.75 -18.24
CA ASN A 463 10.48 -25.98 -18.86
C ASN A 463 9.64 -27.24 -18.56
N ARG A 464 8.70 -27.19 -17.62
CA ARG A 464 7.80 -28.30 -17.29
C ARG A 464 6.39 -28.10 -17.85
N ARG A 465 6.25 -27.31 -18.92
CA ARG A 465 4.96 -27.00 -19.57
C ARG A 465 4.18 -28.24 -20.04
N GLU A 466 4.84 -29.27 -20.57
CA GLU A 466 4.16 -30.50 -20.99
C GLU A 466 3.41 -31.17 -19.83
N SER A 467 4.04 -31.27 -18.66
CA SER A 467 3.40 -31.83 -17.46
C SER A 467 2.22 -30.98 -16.97
N LEU A 468 2.30 -29.67 -17.16
CA LEU A 468 1.22 -28.74 -16.82
C LEU A 468 0.02 -28.97 -17.75
N TYR A 469 0.24 -29.03 -19.06
CA TYR A 469 -0.85 -29.28 -20.03
C TYR A 469 -1.48 -30.67 -19.87
N CYS A 470 -0.71 -31.70 -19.55
CA CYS A 470 -1.25 -33.02 -19.20
C CYS A 470 -2.19 -32.95 -17.98
N SER A 471 -1.87 -32.11 -17.00
CA SER A 471 -2.73 -31.92 -15.82
C SER A 471 -3.99 -31.13 -16.16
N VAL A 472 -3.87 -30.12 -17.03
CA VAL A 472 -5.01 -29.35 -17.57
C VAL A 472 -5.97 -30.24 -18.34
N ARG A 473 -5.48 -31.12 -19.22
CA ARG A 473 -6.32 -32.07 -20.00
C ARG A 473 -7.21 -32.92 -19.08
N LYS A 474 -6.64 -33.49 -18.01
CA LYS A 474 -7.41 -34.26 -17.01
C LYS A 474 -8.52 -33.44 -16.37
N GLN A 475 -8.26 -32.18 -16.04
CA GLN A 475 -9.28 -31.31 -15.44
C GLN A 475 -10.40 -30.98 -16.42
N ILE A 476 -10.08 -30.80 -17.71
CA ILE A 476 -11.08 -30.57 -18.75
C ILE A 476 -11.90 -31.84 -19.02
N GLU A 477 -11.28 -33.02 -19.02
CA GLU A 477 -11.97 -34.32 -19.14
C GLU A 477 -12.96 -34.55 -17.98
N GLU A 478 -12.65 -34.03 -16.79
CA GLU A 478 -13.57 -34.00 -15.63
C GLU A 478 -14.71 -32.95 -15.79
N GLY A 479 -14.80 -32.27 -16.93
CA GLY A 479 -15.83 -31.28 -17.24
C GLY A 479 -15.55 -29.88 -16.69
N ARG A 480 -14.33 -29.61 -16.25
CA ARG A 480 -13.96 -28.34 -15.58
C ARG A 480 -13.38 -27.33 -16.57
N GLN A 481 -13.41 -26.06 -16.19
CA GLN A 481 -12.90 -24.95 -17.00
C GLN A 481 -11.60 -24.36 -16.45
N VAL A 482 -10.81 -23.74 -17.35
CA VAL A 482 -9.45 -23.28 -17.05
C VAL A 482 -9.23 -21.84 -17.47
N TYR A 483 -8.64 -21.06 -16.57
CA TYR A 483 -8.14 -19.71 -16.83
C TYR A 483 -6.64 -19.74 -17.13
N ILE A 484 -6.21 -19.03 -18.18
CA ILE A 484 -4.79 -18.78 -18.49
C ILE A 484 -4.58 -17.28 -18.60
N VAL A 485 -3.77 -16.72 -17.71
CA VAL A 485 -3.58 -15.27 -17.57
C VAL A 485 -2.16 -14.86 -17.94
N TYR A 486 -2.06 -13.89 -18.85
CA TYR A 486 -0.81 -13.26 -19.28
C TYR A 486 -0.68 -11.85 -18.70
N PRO A 487 0.54 -11.41 -18.31
CA PRO A 487 0.76 -10.07 -17.79
C PRO A 487 0.61 -9.01 -18.89
N LEU A 488 0.14 -7.83 -18.50
CA LEU A 488 0.13 -6.60 -19.31
C LEU A 488 1.09 -5.60 -18.66
N ILE A 489 2.08 -5.11 -19.42
CA ILE A 489 3.02 -4.07 -19.00
C ILE A 489 2.58 -2.73 -19.59
N LYS A 490 2.33 -1.74 -18.71
CA LYS A 490 1.91 -0.39 -19.10
C LYS A 490 2.89 0.31 -20.05
N GLU A 491 4.19 -0.04 -19.99
CA GLU A 491 5.26 0.58 -20.78
C GLU A 491 5.41 -0.01 -22.21
N SER A 492 4.78 -1.15 -22.53
CA SER A 492 5.01 -1.87 -23.80
C SER A 492 3.78 -2.63 -24.31
N GLU A 493 2.62 -1.97 -24.31
CA GLU A 493 1.33 -2.56 -24.65
C GLU A 493 1.24 -3.28 -26.02
N LYS A 494 2.09 -2.89 -27.00
CA LYS A 494 2.12 -3.55 -28.32
C LYS A 494 2.75 -4.95 -28.26
N ILE A 495 3.73 -5.14 -27.39
CA ILE A 495 4.44 -6.43 -27.23
C ILE A 495 3.55 -7.39 -26.45
N ASP A 496 2.80 -6.90 -25.46
CA ASP A 496 1.97 -7.76 -24.61
C ASP A 496 0.70 -8.29 -25.31
N LEU A 497 0.10 -7.49 -26.20
CA LEU A 497 -0.98 -7.99 -27.06
C LEU A 497 -0.50 -9.10 -27.98
N LYS A 498 0.72 -8.94 -28.52
CA LYS A 498 1.35 -9.97 -29.33
C LYS A 498 1.61 -11.24 -28.51
N ASN A 499 2.10 -11.12 -27.28
CA ASN A 499 2.30 -12.26 -26.38
C ASN A 499 0.99 -13.00 -26.07
N LEU A 500 -0.12 -12.28 -25.84
CA LEU A 500 -1.42 -12.92 -25.62
C LEU A 500 -1.96 -13.58 -26.89
N GLU A 501 -1.81 -12.95 -28.06
CA GLU A 501 -2.25 -13.53 -29.33
C GLU A 501 -1.45 -14.78 -29.67
N GLU A 502 -0.13 -14.75 -29.51
CA GLU A 502 0.75 -15.91 -29.67
C GLU A 502 0.41 -17.01 -28.66
N GLY A 503 0.18 -16.65 -27.39
CA GLY A 503 -0.26 -17.57 -26.36
C GLY A 503 -1.61 -18.20 -26.68
N TYR A 504 -2.57 -17.42 -27.17
CA TYR A 504 -3.88 -17.94 -27.60
C TYR A 504 -3.75 -18.94 -28.75
N LEU A 505 -2.97 -18.62 -29.79
CA LEU A 505 -2.74 -19.54 -30.91
C LEU A 505 -2.08 -20.84 -30.44
N HIS A 506 -1.05 -20.74 -29.60
CA HIS A 506 -0.37 -21.89 -29.02
C HIS A 506 -1.32 -22.78 -28.21
N ILE A 507 -2.22 -22.19 -27.41
CA ILE A 507 -3.20 -22.96 -26.64
C ILE A 507 -4.23 -23.63 -27.55
N CYS A 508 -4.65 -22.98 -28.64
CA CYS A 508 -5.50 -23.62 -29.65
C CYS A 508 -4.81 -24.80 -30.35
N GLU A 509 -3.51 -24.70 -30.62
CA GLU A 509 -2.71 -25.79 -31.21
C GLU A 509 -2.53 -26.97 -30.25
N GLU A 510 -2.30 -26.70 -28.96
CA GLU A 510 -2.13 -27.74 -27.93
C GLU A 510 -3.45 -28.41 -27.52
N PHE A 511 -4.58 -27.70 -27.60
CA PHE A 511 -5.89 -28.19 -27.20
C PHE A 511 -6.89 -28.13 -28.37
N PRO A 512 -6.67 -28.88 -29.46
CA PRO A 512 -7.51 -28.81 -30.66
C PRO A 512 -8.94 -29.28 -30.42
N ASP A 513 -9.14 -30.15 -29.40
CA ASP A 513 -10.44 -30.71 -29.03
C ASP A 513 -11.25 -29.78 -28.11
N CYS A 514 -10.66 -28.67 -27.65
CA CYS A 514 -11.29 -27.73 -26.71
C CYS A 514 -11.60 -26.41 -27.41
N LYS A 515 -12.71 -25.78 -27.02
CA LYS A 515 -13.01 -24.41 -27.46
C LYS A 515 -12.32 -23.42 -26.54
N VAL A 516 -11.46 -22.59 -27.12
CA VAL A 516 -10.69 -21.56 -26.41
C VAL A 516 -11.29 -20.19 -26.72
N CYS A 517 -11.55 -19.40 -25.68
CA CYS A 517 -11.95 -18.00 -25.83
C CYS A 517 -10.83 -17.05 -25.38
N LYS A 518 -10.87 -15.80 -25.84
CA LYS A 518 -9.88 -14.78 -25.47
C LYS A 518 -10.50 -13.49 -24.98
N VAL A 519 -9.89 -12.89 -23.96
CA VAL A 519 -10.33 -11.62 -23.37
C VAL A 519 -9.15 -10.69 -23.08
N HIS A 520 -9.14 -9.50 -23.68
CA HIS A 520 -8.16 -8.47 -23.38
C HIS A 520 -8.79 -7.08 -23.35
N GLY A 521 -8.08 -6.10 -22.77
CA GLY A 521 -8.64 -4.77 -22.45
C GLY A 521 -8.96 -3.87 -23.65
N LYS A 522 -8.48 -4.23 -24.86
CA LYS A 522 -8.72 -3.47 -26.09
C LYS A 522 -9.89 -4.01 -26.92
N MET A 523 -10.49 -5.13 -26.51
CA MET A 523 -11.69 -5.65 -27.18
C MET A 523 -12.86 -4.69 -27.02
N LYS A 524 -13.72 -4.59 -28.03
CA LYS A 524 -14.95 -3.81 -27.89
C LYS A 524 -15.82 -4.44 -26.80
N PRO A 525 -16.57 -3.65 -26.00
CA PRO A 525 -17.41 -4.18 -24.93
C PRO A 525 -18.31 -5.35 -25.36
N ALA A 526 -19.00 -5.22 -26.50
CA ALA A 526 -19.86 -6.27 -27.04
C ALA A 526 -19.12 -7.57 -27.39
N GLU A 527 -17.88 -7.48 -27.91
CA GLU A 527 -17.06 -8.66 -28.23
C GLU A 527 -16.56 -9.34 -26.95
N LYS A 528 -16.15 -8.55 -25.96
CA LYS A 528 -15.73 -9.04 -24.64
C LYS A 528 -16.88 -9.77 -23.94
N ASP A 529 -18.07 -9.19 -23.97
CA ASP A 529 -19.26 -9.78 -23.35
C ASP A 529 -19.63 -11.10 -24.04
N ALA A 530 -19.57 -11.15 -25.38
CA ALA A 530 -19.82 -12.39 -26.13
C ALA A 530 -18.82 -13.50 -25.79
N GLN A 531 -17.52 -13.20 -25.72
CA GLN A 531 -16.48 -14.18 -25.34
C GLN A 531 -16.64 -14.64 -23.89
N MET A 532 -17.01 -13.72 -22.99
CA MET A 532 -17.26 -14.04 -21.60
C MET A 532 -18.47 -14.95 -21.43
N GLN A 533 -19.55 -14.71 -22.18
CA GLN A 533 -20.75 -15.54 -22.16
C GLN A 533 -20.45 -16.97 -22.64
N LEU A 534 -19.61 -17.14 -23.66
CA LEU A 534 -19.16 -18.48 -24.10
C LEU A 534 -18.44 -19.25 -23.00
N PHE A 535 -17.69 -18.55 -22.14
CA PHE A 535 -17.02 -19.17 -21.01
C PHE A 535 -18.00 -19.42 -19.85
N ILE A 536 -18.90 -18.50 -19.55
CA ILE A 536 -19.90 -18.68 -18.48
C ILE A 536 -20.88 -19.81 -18.80
N SER A 537 -21.29 -19.97 -20.07
CA SER A 537 -22.21 -21.03 -20.51
C SER A 537 -21.59 -22.42 -20.50
N GLY A 538 -20.25 -22.53 -20.39
CA GLY A 538 -19.53 -23.78 -20.52
C GLY A 538 -19.20 -24.18 -21.97
N ASP A 539 -19.59 -23.37 -22.97
CA ASP A 539 -19.29 -23.65 -24.38
C ASP A 539 -17.78 -23.64 -24.65
N ALA A 540 -17.03 -22.76 -23.98
CA ALA A 540 -15.58 -22.69 -24.01
C ALA A 540 -14.96 -23.26 -22.73
N GLN A 541 -14.03 -24.21 -22.85
CA GLN A 541 -13.38 -24.86 -21.72
C GLN A 541 -12.19 -24.05 -21.19
N ILE A 542 -11.52 -23.30 -22.06
CA ILE A 542 -10.32 -22.53 -21.73
C ILE A 542 -10.53 -21.05 -22.06
N MET A 543 -10.18 -20.17 -21.13
CA MET A 543 -10.11 -18.73 -21.39
C MET A 543 -8.69 -18.21 -21.24
N VAL A 544 -8.18 -17.62 -22.33
CA VAL A 544 -6.91 -16.91 -22.37
C VAL A 544 -7.15 -15.42 -22.19
N ALA A 545 -6.52 -14.80 -21.20
CA ALA A 545 -6.79 -13.39 -20.91
C ALA A 545 -5.62 -12.62 -20.31
N THR A 546 -5.80 -11.31 -20.22
CA THR A 546 -4.93 -10.45 -19.42
C THR A 546 -5.52 -10.17 -18.04
N THR A 547 -4.85 -9.31 -17.26
CA THR A 547 -5.31 -8.75 -15.96
C THR A 547 -6.72 -8.18 -15.96
N VAL A 548 -7.39 -8.05 -17.10
CA VAL A 548 -8.78 -7.58 -17.20
C VAL A 548 -9.78 -8.52 -16.52
N ILE A 549 -9.42 -9.78 -16.26
CA ILE A 549 -10.23 -10.72 -15.45
C ILE A 549 -10.20 -10.39 -13.95
N GLU A 550 -9.28 -9.54 -13.49
CA GLU A 550 -9.22 -9.08 -12.10
C GLU A 550 -10.55 -8.49 -11.62
N VAL A 551 -11.46 -8.07 -12.51
CA VAL A 551 -12.78 -7.52 -12.16
C VAL A 551 -13.93 -8.39 -12.70
N GLY A 552 -14.58 -9.10 -11.78
CA GLY A 552 -16.04 -9.25 -11.78
C GLY A 552 -16.68 -10.35 -12.61
N VAL A 553 -16.03 -11.51 -12.85
CA VAL A 553 -16.74 -12.68 -13.40
C VAL A 553 -16.64 -13.85 -12.43
N ASN A 554 -17.78 -14.46 -12.15
CA ASN A 554 -17.95 -15.66 -11.33
C ASN A 554 -18.22 -16.85 -12.24
N VAL A 555 -17.29 -17.81 -12.30
CA VAL A 555 -17.51 -19.08 -13.00
C VAL A 555 -17.30 -20.22 -12.02
N PRO A 556 -18.38 -20.77 -11.43
CA PRO A 556 -18.28 -21.82 -10.41
C PRO A 556 -17.55 -23.08 -10.90
N ASN A 557 -17.67 -23.41 -12.19
CA ASN A 557 -17.06 -24.58 -12.81
C ASN A 557 -15.57 -24.39 -13.18
N ALA A 558 -15.02 -23.19 -13.01
CA ALA A 558 -13.62 -22.93 -13.26
C ALA A 558 -12.77 -23.32 -12.04
N SER A 559 -11.95 -24.35 -12.21
CA SER A 559 -11.18 -24.98 -11.13
C SER A 559 -9.67 -24.74 -11.23
N VAL A 560 -9.16 -24.41 -12.41
CA VAL A 560 -7.72 -24.22 -12.65
C VAL A 560 -7.43 -22.79 -13.08
N MET A 561 -6.47 -22.15 -12.41
CA MET A 561 -5.93 -20.84 -12.74
C MET A 561 -4.44 -20.98 -13.06
N ILE A 562 -4.04 -20.66 -14.28
CA ILE A 562 -2.64 -20.62 -14.72
C ILE A 562 -2.25 -19.16 -14.91
N ILE A 563 -1.16 -18.75 -14.26
CA ILE A 563 -0.61 -17.40 -14.39
C ILE A 563 0.76 -17.53 -15.04
N GLU A 564 0.84 -17.15 -16.31
CA GLU A 564 2.09 -17.10 -17.07
C GLU A 564 2.94 -15.91 -16.62
N ASN A 565 4.26 -16.08 -16.60
CA ASN A 565 5.20 -15.05 -16.16
C ASN A 565 4.82 -14.41 -14.81
N ALA A 566 4.52 -15.24 -13.81
CA ALA A 566 4.06 -14.80 -12.49
C ALA A 566 5.05 -13.85 -11.79
N GLU A 567 6.33 -13.86 -12.18
CA GLU A 567 7.35 -12.90 -11.72
C GLU A 567 7.01 -11.43 -12.05
N ARG A 568 6.12 -11.18 -13.02
CA ARG A 568 5.72 -9.84 -13.44
C ARG A 568 4.53 -9.26 -12.66
N PHE A 569 3.85 -10.08 -11.85
CA PHE A 569 2.68 -9.65 -11.09
C PHE A 569 3.04 -9.29 -9.65
N GLY A 570 2.36 -8.28 -9.12
CA GLY A 570 2.39 -7.98 -7.69
C GLY A 570 1.69 -9.08 -6.87
N LEU A 571 2.07 -9.24 -5.59
CA LEU A 571 1.50 -10.27 -4.71
C LEU A 571 -0.02 -10.10 -4.53
N SER A 572 -0.48 -8.86 -4.36
CA SER A 572 -1.91 -8.52 -4.31
C SER A 572 -2.69 -8.90 -5.59
N GLN A 573 -2.07 -8.76 -6.78
CA GLN A 573 -2.71 -9.15 -8.04
C GLN A 573 -2.79 -10.67 -8.19
N LEU A 574 -1.71 -11.37 -7.84
CA LEU A 574 -1.68 -12.84 -7.83
C LEU A 574 -2.77 -13.40 -6.92
N HIS A 575 -2.98 -12.80 -5.75
CA HIS A 575 -4.04 -13.18 -4.83
C HIS A 575 -5.45 -12.97 -5.41
N GLN A 576 -5.71 -11.82 -6.04
CA GLN A 576 -6.99 -11.58 -6.72
C GLN A 576 -7.26 -12.59 -7.85
N LEU A 577 -6.24 -12.89 -8.66
CA LEU A 577 -6.33 -13.88 -9.73
C LEU A 577 -6.58 -15.28 -9.16
N ARG A 578 -5.86 -15.68 -8.10
CA ARG A 578 -6.12 -16.94 -7.38
C ARG A 578 -7.57 -17.03 -6.92
N GLY A 579 -8.13 -15.95 -6.35
CA GLY A 579 -9.51 -15.89 -5.87
C GLY A 579 -10.59 -15.99 -6.97
N ARG A 580 -10.23 -16.02 -8.25
CA ARG A 580 -11.17 -16.23 -9.36
C ARG A 580 -11.55 -17.71 -9.55
N VAL A 581 -10.78 -18.64 -8.99
CA VAL A 581 -11.10 -20.08 -8.95
C VAL A 581 -11.48 -20.52 -7.53
N GLY A 582 -11.96 -21.75 -7.36
CA GLY A 582 -12.36 -22.26 -6.03
C GLY A 582 -13.69 -21.72 -5.52
N ARG A 583 -14.64 -21.51 -6.44
CA ARG A 583 -16.01 -21.08 -6.11
C ARG A 583 -17.02 -22.23 -6.03
N GLY A 584 -16.70 -23.39 -6.61
CA GLY A 584 -17.44 -24.64 -6.43
C GLY A 584 -16.95 -25.45 -5.22
N ALA A 585 -17.54 -26.64 -5.04
CA ALA A 585 -17.14 -27.61 -4.00
C ALA A 585 -15.88 -28.41 -4.36
N ASP A 586 -15.46 -28.34 -5.63
CA ASP A 586 -14.31 -29.05 -6.17
C ASP A 586 -12.98 -28.46 -5.73
N GLN A 587 -11.95 -29.31 -5.67
CA GLN A 587 -10.59 -28.87 -5.43
C GLN A 587 -10.11 -28.01 -6.60
N SER A 588 -9.66 -26.80 -6.28
CA SER A 588 -9.13 -25.86 -7.27
C SER A 588 -7.62 -25.70 -7.15
N TYR A 589 -6.98 -25.38 -8.27
CA TYR A 589 -5.55 -25.27 -8.42
C TYR A 589 -5.15 -23.90 -8.98
N CYS A 590 -4.12 -23.30 -8.40
CA CYS A 590 -3.49 -22.09 -8.92
C CYS A 590 -2.03 -22.38 -9.25
N ILE A 591 -1.66 -22.28 -10.53
CA ILE A 591 -0.34 -22.61 -11.03
C ILE A 591 0.37 -21.33 -11.44
N LEU A 592 1.47 -21.03 -10.76
CA LEU A 592 2.32 -19.87 -11.02
C LEU A 592 3.48 -20.32 -11.92
N VAL A 593 3.48 -19.89 -13.18
CA VAL A 593 4.52 -20.25 -14.14
C VAL A 593 5.56 -19.15 -14.23
N THR A 594 6.83 -19.49 -14.04
CA THR A 594 7.94 -18.52 -14.16
C THR A 594 9.12 -19.07 -14.95
N THR A 595 9.99 -18.15 -15.38
CA THR A 595 11.32 -18.53 -15.87
C THR A 595 12.24 -18.96 -14.71
N TYR A 596 13.37 -19.60 -15.04
CA TYR A 596 14.38 -20.03 -14.05
C TYR A 596 15.14 -18.87 -13.37
N LYS A 597 15.28 -17.74 -14.04
CA LYS A 597 16.12 -16.62 -13.58
C LYS A 597 15.28 -15.66 -12.75
N LEU A 598 15.18 -15.91 -11.45
CA LEU A 598 14.44 -15.08 -10.48
C LEU A 598 15.39 -14.31 -9.56
N THR A 599 15.04 -13.05 -9.24
CA THR A 599 15.66 -12.32 -8.13
C THR A 599 15.24 -12.92 -6.79
N GLU A 600 16.05 -12.75 -5.74
CA GLU A 600 15.72 -13.26 -4.40
C GLU A 600 14.39 -12.71 -3.88
N GLU A 601 14.13 -11.43 -4.11
CA GLU A 601 12.88 -10.76 -3.74
C GLU A 601 11.67 -11.41 -4.43
N THR A 602 11.78 -11.67 -5.74
CA THR A 602 10.71 -12.32 -6.50
C THR A 602 10.47 -13.75 -6.05
N ARG A 603 11.54 -14.49 -5.74
CA ARG A 603 11.43 -15.86 -5.22
C ARG A 603 10.67 -15.86 -3.89
N LYS A 604 11.05 -15.00 -2.96
CA LYS A 604 10.39 -14.86 -1.66
C LYS A 604 8.91 -14.49 -1.82
N ARG A 605 8.59 -13.59 -2.74
CA ARG A 605 7.21 -13.20 -3.06
C ARG A 605 6.37 -14.39 -3.54
N LEU A 606 6.89 -15.20 -4.46
CA LEU A 606 6.21 -16.39 -4.97
C LEU A 606 6.07 -17.48 -3.90
N GLU A 607 7.09 -17.66 -3.06
CA GLU A 607 7.03 -18.59 -1.92
C GLU A 607 5.90 -18.21 -0.96
N ILE A 608 5.75 -16.94 -0.60
CA ILE A 608 4.64 -16.47 0.25
C ILE A 608 3.29 -16.84 -0.37
N MET A 609 3.12 -16.59 -1.67
CA MET A 609 1.87 -16.90 -2.39
C MET A 609 1.54 -18.40 -2.40
N VAL A 610 2.55 -19.26 -2.38
CA VAL A 610 2.39 -20.73 -2.32
C VAL A 610 2.07 -21.20 -0.90
N HIS A 611 2.69 -20.60 0.13
CA HIS A 611 2.57 -21.07 1.51
C HIS A 611 1.25 -20.71 2.17
N THR A 612 0.69 -19.53 1.89
CA THR A 612 -0.52 -19.05 2.56
C THR A 612 -1.68 -18.83 1.59
N ASN A 613 -2.86 -19.26 2.02
CA ASN A 613 -4.11 -18.90 1.36
C ASN A 613 -4.76 -17.66 1.99
N ASP A 614 -4.26 -17.19 3.13
CA ASP A 614 -4.81 -16.02 3.80
C ASP A 614 -4.41 -14.74 3.06
N GLY A 615 -5.42 -14.04 2.55
CA GLY A 615 -5.25 -12.78 1.87
C GLY A 615 -4.67 -11.65 2.74
N PHE A 616 -4.90 -11.68 4.06
CA PHE A 616 -4.37 -10.67 4.98
C PHE A 616 -2.87 -10.85 5.20
N GLU A 617 -2.40 -12.09 5.39
CA GLU A 617 -0.97 -12.40 5.48
C GLU A 617 -0.23 -12.01 4.20
N ILE A 618 -0.86 -12.29 3.05
CA ILE A 618 -0.40 -11.86 1.72
C ILE A 618 -0.25 -10.34 1.68
N ALA A 619 -1.30 -9.59 2.02
CA ALA A 619 -1.26 -8.14 1.96
C ALA A 619 -0.21 -7.52 2.91
N GLU A 620 -0.02 -8.10 4.09
CA GLU A 620 1.01 -7.67 5.03
C GLU A 620 2.42 -7.96 4.51
N ALA A 621 2.61 -9.12 3.87
CA ALA A 621 3.88 -9.46 3.25
C ALA A 621 4.18 -8.61 2.00
N ASP A 622 3.18 -8.28 1.17
CA ASP A 622 3.32 -7.37 0.02
C ASP A 622 3.81 -5.99 0.50
N LEU A 623 3.20 -5.47 1.57
CA LEU A 623 3.60 -4.21 2.19
C LEU A 623 5.03 -4.23 2.71
N LYS A 624 5.44 -5.32 3.39
CA LYS A 624 6.81 -5.49 3.90
C LYS A 624 7.86 -5.60 2.79
N LEU A 625 7.52 -6.25 1.67
CA LEU A 625 8.43 -6.44 0.54
C LEU A 625 8.62 -5.16 -0.28
N ARG A 626 7.53 -4.45 -0.61
CA ARG A 626 7.58 -3.23 -1.41
C ARG A 626 8.12 -2.02 -0.64
N GLY A 627 7.91 -1.99 0.68
CA GLY A 627 8.05 -0.76 1.46
C GLY A 627 6.97 0.28 1.10
N PRO A 628 6.87 1.39 1.84
CA PRO A 628 5.78 2.36 1.69
C PRO A 628 5.81 3.13 0.36
N GLY A 629 6.97 3.27 -0.29
CA GLY A 629 7.16 4.16 -1.45
C GLY A 629 6.66 3.64 -2.80
N ASP A 630 6.38 2.35 -2.96
CA ASP A 630 6.02 1.76 -4.27
C ASP A 630 4.51 1.47 -4.42
N LEU A 631 3.69 1.97 -3.48
CA LEU A 631 2.24 2.09 -3.65
C LEU A 631 1.87 3.21 -4.66
N GLU A 632 2.86 3.99 -5.10
CA GLU A 632 2.79 5.22 -5.89
C GLU A 632 2.71 5.00 -7.41
N GLY A 633 2.26 3.83 -7.85
CA GLY A 633 2.11 3.48 -9.27
C GLY A 633 0.94 4.17 -10.01
N THR A 634 0.61 5.41 -9.64
CA THR A 634 -0.15 6.46 -10.37
C THR A 634 -0.42 7.59 -9.38
N GLN A 635 -0.18 8.86 -9.74
CA GLN A 635 -0.39 10.08 -8.93
C GLN A 635 -1.85 10.35 -8.49
N GLN A 636 -2.57 9.37 -7.93
CA GLN A 636 -3.93 9.50 -7.41
C GLN A 636 -4.18 8.45 -6.30
N SER A 637 -3.58 8.58 -5.11
CA SER A 637 -3.98 7.71 -3.99
C SER A 637 -3.61 8.27 -2.60
N GLY A 638 -4.58 8.93 -1.97
CA GLY A 638 -5.12 8.58 -0.65
C GLY A 638 -4.24 8.67 0.62
N ILE A 639 -2.91 8.71 0.57
CA ILE A 639 -2.09 8.97 1.75
C ILE A 639 -1.99 10.48 1.94
N ALA A 640 -2.73 11.02 2.90
CA ALA A 640 -2.72 12.45 3.21
C ALA A 640 -1.49 12.90 4.04
N PHE A 641 -0.53 12.01 4.29
CA PHE A 641 0.57 12.23 5.24
C PHE A 641 1.91 11.80 4.64
N ASP A 642 2.83 12.75 4.56
CA ASP A 642 4.24 12.46 4.30
C ASP A 642 4.90 11.99 5.62
N LEU A 643 5.15 10.68 5.75
CA LEU A 643 5.86 10.10 6.89
C LEU A 643 7.37 10.21 6.65
N LYS A 644 8.05 10.99 7.47
CA LYS A 644 9.48 11.28 7.34
C LYS A 644 10.36 10.20 7.96
N ILE A 645 9.89 9.52 9.02
CA ILE A 645 10.69 8.53 9.75
C ILE A 645 9.97 7.22 10.03
N ALA A 646 8.65 7.26 10.27
CA ALA A 646 7.87 6.07 10.53
C ALA A 646 7.56 5.32 9.23
N ASP A 647 7.56 4.00 9.31
CA ASP A 647 7.22 3.12 8.21
C ASP A 647 6.03 2.26 8.64
N ILE A 648 4.85 2.46 8.04
CA ILE A 648 3.61 1.74 8.41
C ILE A 648 3.79 0.22 8.29
N ALA A 649 4.64 -0.26 7.38
CA ALA A 649 4.93 -1.67 7.18
C ALA A 649 5.69 -2.29 8.35
N ARG A 650 6.66 -1.54 8.89
CA ARG A 650 7.59 -2.02 9.93
C ARG A 650 7.11 -1.67 11.33
N ASP A 651 6.46 -0.52 11.49
CA ASP A 651 6.07 0.07 12.76
C ASP A 651 4.58 -0.17 13.10
N GLY A 652 3.96 -1.21 12.50
CA GLY A 652 2.54 -1.51 12.68
C GLY A 652 2.10 -1.73 14.13
N GLN A 653 2.94 -2.34 14.97
CA GLN A 653 2.67 -2.51 16.40
C GLN A 653 2.69 -1.17 17.15
N LEU A 654 3.68 -0.30 16.82
CA LEU A 654 3.77 1.04 17.39
C LEU A 654 2.55 1.87 16.99
N LEU A 655 2.09 1.76 15.76
CA LEU A 655 0.89 2.43 15.26
C LEU A 655 -0.36 2.06 16.06
N GLN A 656 -0.58 0.76 16.32
CA GLN A 656 -1.73 0.29 17.11
C GLN A 656 -1.69 0.81 18.55
N TYR A 657 -0.50 0.76 19.16
CA TYR A 657 -0.28 1.27 20.50
C TYR A 657 -0.57 2.78 20.60
N VAL A 658 0.02 3.55 19.69
CA VAL A 658 -0.16 5.00 19.58
C VAL A 658 -1.61 5.39 19.33
N ARG A 659 -2.34 4.63 18.51
CA ARG A 659 -3.75 4.88 18.25
C ARG A 659 -4.59 4.73 19.52
N THR A 660 -4.35 3.70 20.33
CA THR A 660 -5.09 3.50 21.59
C THR A 660 -4.96 4.73 22.50
N ILE A 661 -3.72 5.24 22.62
CA ILE A 661 -3.43 6.45 23.40
C ILE A 661 -4.14 7.68 22.81
N ALA A 662 -4.14 7.83 21.47
CA ALA A 662 -4.84 8.91 20.81
C ALA A 662 -6.38 8.80 20.96
N GLU A 663 -6.94 7.59 20.97
CA GLU A 663 -8.37 7.34 21.21
C GLU A 663 -8.77 7.81 22.61
N GLU A 664 -8.04 7.40 23.64
CA GLU A 664 -8.23 7.82 25.04
C GLU A 664 -8.24 9.34 25.19
N ILE A 665 -7.25 10.02 24.60
CA ILE A 665 -7.16 11.49 24.64
C ILE A 665 -8.33 12.14 23.93
N THR A 666 -8.70 11.62 22.75
CA THR A 666 -9.81 12.19 21.97
C THR A 666 -11.16 11.86 22.62
N ASP A 667 -11.29 10.82 23.44
CA ASP A 667 -12.52 10.50 24.20
C ASP A 667 -12.67 11.38 25.43
N ALA A 668 -11.57 11.56 26.18
CA ALA A 668 -11.54 12.39 27.37
C ALA A 668 -11.65 13.90 27.04
N ASP A 669 -10.98 14.37 25.98
CA ASP A 669 -10.99 15.78 25.59
C ASP A 669 -11.21 15.98 24.07
N PRO A 670 -12.42 15.71 23.57
CA PRO A 670 -12.72 15.84 22.15
C PRO A 670 -12.61 17.28 21.62
N GLY A 671 -12.74 18.28 22.50
CA GLY A 671 -12.75 19.70 22.15
C GLY A 671 -11.40 20.40 22.32
N GLY A 672 -10.43 19.75 22.94
CA GLY A 672 -9.14 20.35 23.29
C GLY A 672 -9.23 21.46 24.32
N VAL A 673 -10.09 21.28 25.31
CA VAL A 673 -10.34 22.26 26.37
C VAL A 673 -9.47 21.99 27.59
N LEU A 674 -9.01 20.76 27.80
CA LEU A 674 -8.18 20.43 28.96
C LEU A 674 -6.78 21.06 28.81
N PRO A 675 -6.29 21.75 29.85
CA PRO A 675 -5.00 22.46 29.79
C PRO A 675 -3.82 21.50 29.57
N GLU A 676 -3.91 20.27 30.09
CA GLU A 676 -2.90 19.22 29.91
C GLU A 676 -2.73 18.76 28.45
N ASN A 677 -3.77 18.91 27.62
CA ASN A 677 -3.77 18.52 26.21
C ASN A 677 -3.59 19.70 25.26
N ALA A 678 -3.52 20.93 25.76
CA ALA A 678 -3.44 22.14 24.95
C ALA A 678 -2.26 22.12 23.96
N ILE A 679 -1.11 21.61 24.40
CA ILE A 679 0.10 21.47 23.58
C ILE A 679 -0.18 20.56 22.36
N LEU A 680 -0.87 19.44 22.58
CA LEU A 680 -1.20 18.48 21.53
C LEU A 680 -2.10 19.12 20.46
N TRP A 681 -3.13 19.85 20.89
CA TRP A 681 -4.06 20.51 19.97
C TRP A 681 -3.43 21.70 19.24
N GLN A 682 -2.53 22.44 19.89
CA GLN A 682 -1.77 23.51 19.25
C GLN A 682 -0.85 22.96 18.17
N GLN A 683 -0.09 21.90 18.47
CA GLN A 683 0.79 21.25 17.51
C GLN A 683 0.01 20.66 16.34
N LEU A 684 -1.11 19.99 16.61
CA LEU A 684 -1.98 19.45 15.57
C LEU A 684 -2.56 20.56 14.66
N ARG A 685 -2.86 21.76 15.18
CA ARG A 685 -3.27 22.91 14.36
C ARG A 685 -2.13 23.45 13.50
N ALA A 686 -0.90 23.43 13.99
CA ALA A 686 0.27 23.84 13.21
C ALA A 686 0.50 22.91 12.01
N LEU A 687 0.46 21.59 12.23
CA LEU A 687 0.60 20.57 11.18
C LEU A 687 -0.49 20.63 10.09
N ARG A 688 -1.69 21.15 10.41
CA ARG A 688 -2.79 21.31 9.44
C ARG A 688 -2.59 22.46 8.46
N LYS A 689 -1.76 23.46 8.76
CA LYS A 689 -1.46 24.54 7.81
C LYS A 689 -0.54 24.07 6.67
N THR A 690 0.20 22.99 6.89
CA THR A 690 1.21 22.46 5.96
C THR A 690 0.74 21.23 5.19
N ASN A 691 -0.17 20.41 5.76
CA ASN A 691 -0.60 19.15 5.14
C ASN A 691 -2.08 19.14 4.75
N VAL A 692 -2.32 19.12 3.44
CA VAL A 692 -3.46 18.58 2.67
C VAL A 692 -4.89 18.84 3.20
N ASN A 693 -5.74 19.35 2.31
CA ASN A 693 -7.15 19.60 2.57
C ASN A 693 -7.95 18.30 2.77
N TRP A 694 -8.15 17.91 4.03
CA TRP A 694 -8.96 16.76 4.46
C TRP A 694 -10.39 16.75 3.92
N ALA A 695 -10.94 17.92 3.57
CA ALA A 695 -12.26 18.03 2.94
C ALA A 695 -12.29 17.47 1.51
N ALA A 696 -11.13 17.25 0.88
CA ALA A 696 -11.03 16.61 -0.44
C ALA A 696 -10.94 15.08 -0.36
N ILE A 697 -10.81 14.51 0.85
CA ILE A 697 -10.74 13.06 1.13
C ILE A 697 -12.07 12.53 1.73
N SER A 698 -12.95 13.43 2.17
CA SER A 698 -14.33 13.15 2.59
C SER A 698 -15.34 13.23 1.45
#